data_AF-A0A7J9SJ23-F1
#
_entry.id   AF-A0A7J9SJ23-F1
#
_cell.length_a   1.000
_cell.length_b   1.000
_cell.length_c   1.000
_cell.angle_alpha   90.00
_cell.angle_beta   90.00
_cell.angle_gamma   90.00
#
_symmetry.space_group_name_H-M   'P 1'
#
loop_
_entity.id
_entity.type
_entity.pdbx_description
1 polymer ?
#
loop_
_entity_poly.entity_id
_entity_poly.type
_entity_poly.pdbx_seq_one_letter_code
_entity_poly.pdbx_strand_id
1 'polypeptide(L)'
;MTCPFHDSGSTDTGEHNDTTDERATEEPEPGGGSRSTPDRDRGVERRSFLKSALAIGGASALSSALGVAGVPSVAAAEGDHEAIGVAARDNRQHAWDGYEKYFPEREQTLPPEHHLVLHVDYTGDGEPTPEDRAEAAGAFREIERSFEWSHEGVLFTVGYSASYFDRFGEPLPKGIDPKGGFAKPALLTPEQLIESPGVTLENERPVAGDTYDAVIHLASDDIRKLLLVEQLLWDGYDPAEVWDEDPAEATIGFDHTLDGIFTKPESYPARRVGFAGHENVEERLAEDTDFDADRVPNENELEDEVGNEHPAAELSMGFNDQYKNSLPRETNVTLLEDQRLVEPKSPGVFAQGTIQHVSKLNIDLDGFYDDHDLEGRRDRMFSPDHDDDNTGAVGENLGNSNAPGDTPMRDVTQAPDDPTGGDKARETQPDWEDGVAGHAQKVARARFDMETRITEEGQKRLSGGDREELLPAEERPDDLPGHDDAQETEGVLLRRDFVGTAPLAPGEDRTPGNHFIALMRFNPYMAYMRQAMNGVPFDSAAFGLVGDGRIEHDNTGAILNDDGTLVDVDEDSGIASYLETQRRGNYLVPPLTQRALPHPQGEEVDITVKRAGENYKVTVDGVTAGDLEDGTVQFGWFYDVNRARGAEPRQVTQRGNRTTFVFPAGGTGIDTAPGGPDGDVRVRLLAKRNDTGRPVRGTAEVDASSEGGNKGGRKDKGNAETARADD
;
A
#
# COMPACT_ATOMS: atom_id res chain seq x y z
N MET A 1 -6.42 69.36 -12.24
CA MET A 1 -4.97 69.63 -12.21
C MET A 1 -4.31 68.40 -12.80
N THR A 2 -4.05 68.43 -14.10
CA THR A 2 -2.74 68.70 -14.75
C THR A 2 -1.88 67.44 -14.87
N CYS A 3 -1.98 66.78 -16.02
CA CYS A 3 -0.86 66.05 -16.62
C CYS A 3 0.15 67.09 -17.16
N PRO A 4 1.46 66.80 -17.11
CA PRO A 4 2.18 66.65 -18.39
C PRO A 4 3.35 65.65 -18.34
N PHE A 5 3.66 65.00 -19.47
CA PHE A 5 4.80 65.39 -20.32
C PHE A 5 4.77 64.66 -21.66
N HIS A 6 5.17 65.39 -22.70
CA HIS A 6 5.27 64.97 -24.09
C HIS A 6 6.46 65.77 -24.66
N ASP A 7 7.36 65.16 -25.43
CA ASP A 7 8.16 65.92 -26.40
C ASP A 7 8.67 65.05 -27.55
N SER A 8 9.13 65.70 -28.64
CA SER A 8 9.40 65.08 -29.95
C SER A 8 10.39 65.88 -30.82
N GLY A 9 11.14 65.21 -31.71
CA GLY A 9 11.93 65.82 -32.81
C GLY A 9 12.72 64.74 -33.60
N SER A 10 12.74 64.67 -34.95
CA SER A 10 13.31 65.59 -35.99
C SER A 10 14.83 65.33 -36.22
N THR A 11 15.41 65.12 -37.43
CA THR A 11 14.93 65.20 -38.85
C THR A 11 15.91 64.47 -39.81
N ASP A 12 15.69 64.56 -41.15
CA ASP A 12 16.68 64.45 -42.25
C ASP A 12 17.24 63.05 -42.70
N THR A 13 17.64 62.77 -43.95
CA THR A 13 17.29 63.21 -45.36
C THR A 13 18.07 62.35 -46.39
N GLY A 14 17.63 62.28 -47.66
CA GLY A 14 18.41 61.83 -48.84
C GLY A 14 18.08 60.41 -49.33
N GLU A 15 17.45 60.17 -50.48
CA GLU A 15 17.89 60.37 -51.89
C GLU A 15 19.06 59.47 -52.36
N HIS A 16 18.76 58.38 -53.09
CA HIS A 16 18.98 58.31 -54.55
C HIS A 16 18.48 56.98 -55.18
N ASN A 17 17.87 57.09 -56.37
CA ASN A 17 17.72 55.99 -57.32
C ASN A 17 18.98 55.87 -58.18
N ASP A 18 19.38 54.64 -58.57
CA ASP A 18 19.55 54.33 -59.99
C ASP A 18 19.39 52.82 -60.30
N THR A 19 19.26 52.51 -61.58
CA THR A 19 18.89 51.23 -62.19
C THR A 19 20.11 50.53 -62.82
N THR A 20 20.13 49.19 -62.87
CA THR A 20 20.29 48.37 -64.11
C THR A 20 20.52 46.85 -63.84
N ASP A 21 19.56 46.06 -64.31
CA ASP A 21 19.64 44.88 -65.20
C ASP A 21 20.56 43.63 -65.00
N GLU A 22 20.09 42.53 -65.60
CA GLU A 22 20.74 41.27 -66.01
C GLU A 22 21.08 40.13 -65.00
N ARG A 23 20.08 39.21 -64.87
CA ARG A 23 20.16 37.73 -64.99
C ARG A 23 21.06 36.87 -64.05
N ALA A 24 20.34 36.20 -63.14
CA ALA A 24 20.23 34.74 -62.97
C ALA A 24 21.38 33.93 -62.34
N THR A 25 21.12 33.42 -61.12
CA THR A 25 21.23 31.99 -60.75
C THR A 25 20.46 31.71 -59.45
N GLU A 26 19.75 30.57 -59.44
CA GLU A 26 19.36 29.70 -58.30
C GLU A 26 18.52 30.26 -57.13
N GLU A 27 17.43 29.56 -56.81
CA GLU A 27 16.52 29.81 -55.67
C GLU A 27 17.10 29.24 -54.36
N PRO A 28 16.94 29.98 -53.26
CA PRO A 28 16.62 29.37 -51.97
C PRO A 28 15.35 29.97 -51.35
N GLU A 29 14.45 29.10 -50.89
CA GLU A 29 13.26 29.43 -50.10
C GLU A 29 13.61 30.12 -48.76
N PRO A 30 12.73 30.96 -48.19
CA PRO A 30 13.08 31.86 -47.10
C PRO A 30 13.26 31.16 -45.74
N GLY A 31 14.24 31.65 -44.98
CA GLY A 31 14.72 31.03 -43.73
C GLY A 31 13.75 31.08 -42.55
N GLY A 32 14.03 30.18 -41.58
CA GLY A 32 13.18 29.90 -40.42
C GLY A 32 12.87 31.10 -39.54
N GLY A 33 11.56 31.33 -39.34
CA GLY A 33 11.06 32.04 -38.17
C GLY A 33 10.95 31.08 -36.99
N SER A 34 11.60 31.43 -35.88
CA SER A 34 11.47 30.72 -34.60
C SER A 34 10.00 30.62 -34.19
N ARG A 35 9.49 29.39 -34.04
CA ARG A 35 8.23 29.12 -33.33
C ARG A 35 8.53 28.97 -31.85
N SER A 36 8.44 30.06 -31.10
CA SER A 36 8.24 29.94 -29.65
C SER A 36 6.94 29.17 -29.38
N THR A 37 6.97 28.26 -28.41
CA THR A 37 5.88 27.32 -28.07
C THR A 37 5.04 27.86 -26.90
N PRO A 38 3.97 28.66 -27.12
CA PRO A 38 3.30 29.40 -26.05
C PRO A 38 2.29 28.56 -25.26
N ASP A 39 2.19 27.27 -25.59
CA ASP A 39 1.17 26.32 -25.14
C ASP A 39 1.76 25.29 -24.16
N ARG A 40 3.06 24.96 -24.30
CA ARG A 40 3.78 24.09 -23.35
C ARG A 40 4.02 24.83 -22.02
N ASP A 41 4.55 26.05 -22.08
CA ASP A 41 4.86 26.87 -20.90
C ASP A 41 3.63 27.04 -19.99
N ARG A 42 2.47 27.35 -20.57
CA ARG A 42 1.18 27.44 -19.83
C ARG A 42 0.69 26.10 -19.28
N GLY A 43 1.05 25.00 -19.95
CA GLY A 43 0.76 23.64 -19.48
C GLY A 43 1.54 23.32 -18.21
N VAL A 44 2.83 23.68 -18.18
CA VAL A 44 3.70 23.55 -16.99
C VAL A 44 3.20 24.45 -15.86
N GLU A 45 3.00 25.76 -16.10
CA GLU A 45 2.46 26.71 -15.10
C GLU A 45 1.15 26.22 -14.45
N ARG A 46 0.29 25.54 -15.22
CA ARG A 46 -0.97 24.95 -14.72
C ARG A 46 -0.75 23.70 -13.86
N ARG A 47 0.26 22.87 -14.14
CA ARG A 47 0.56 21.65 -13.36
C ARG A 47 1.21 22.02 -12.03
N SER A 48 2.27 22.83 -12.06
CA SER A 48 2.88 23.53 -10.94
C SER A 48 1.84 24.09 -9.96
N PHE A 49 0.91 24.90 -10.48
CA PHE A 49 -0.14 25.52 -9.68
C PHE A 49 -1.05 24.49 -8.97
N LEU A 50 -1.40 23.39 -9.63
CA LEU A 50 -2.21 22.33 -9.02
C LEU A 50 -1.42 21.57 -7.95
N LYS A 51 -0.14 21.26 -8.16
CA LYS A 51 0.73 20.63 -7.16
C LYS A 51 0.85 21.49 -5.90
N SER A 52 1.08 22.79 -6.08
CA SER A 52 1.03 23.80 -5.02
C SER A 52 -0.34 23.82 -4.30
N ALA A 53 -1.45 23.79 -5.03
CA ALA A 53 -2.79 23.75 -4.44
C ALA A 53 -3.02 22.47 -3.62
N LEU A 54 -2.55 21.30 -4.09
CA LEU A 54 -2.63 20.06 -3.31
C LEU A 54 -1.82 20.15 -2.02
N ALA A 55 -0.60 20.69 -2.09
CA ALA A 55 0.29 20.85 -0.94
C ALA A 55 -0.30 21.77 0.14
N ILE A 56 -0.97 22.86 -0.27
CA ILE A 56 -1.66 23.81 0.63
C ILE A 56 -2.94 23.18 1.22
N GLY A 57 -3.81 22.61 0.37
CA GLY A 57 -5.09 22.04 0.79
C GLY A 57 -6.17 23.07 1.16
N GLY A 58 -7.34 22.56 1.54
CA GLY A 58 -8.47 23.38 1.99
C GLY A 58 -9.25 24.10 0.88
N ALA A 59 -10.37 24.72 1.27
CA ALA A 59 -11.36 25.25 0.33
C ALA A 59 -10.83 26.33 -0.62
N SER A 60 -9.91 27.18 -0.16
CA SER A 60 -9.29 28.20 -1.01
C SER A 60 -8.37 27.58 -2.07
N ALA A 61 -7.66 26.50 -1.76
CA ALA A 61 -6.83 25.79 -2.73
C ALA A 61 -7.70 25.01 -3.72
N LEU A 62 -8.77 24.35 -3.26
CA LEU A 62 -9.77 23.72 -4.13
C LEU A 62 -10.40 24.74 -5.09
N SER A 63 -10.95 25.84 -4.57
CA SER A 63 -11.54 26.93 -5.37
C SER A 63 -10.56 27.43 -6.44
N SER A 64 -9.29 27.65 -6.07
CA SER A 64 -8.27 28.11 -7.01
C SER A 64 -7.93 27.05 -8.08
N ALA A 65 -7.77 25.78 -7.68
CA ALA A 65 -7.52 24.66 -8.57
C ALA A 65 -8.67 24.49 -9.58
N LEU A 66 -9.92 24.57 -9.12
CA LEU A 66 -11.11 24.52 -9.97
C LEU A 66 -11.19 25.74 -10.91
N GLY A 67 -10.84 26.94 -10.44
CA GLY A 67 -10.82 28.15 -11.27
C GLY A 67 -9.76 28.10 -12.38
N VAL A 68 -8.58 27.51 -12.11
CA VAL A 68 -7.48 27.36 -13.09
C VAL A 68 -7.69 26.18 -14.03
N ALA A 69 -8.27 25.08 -13.55
CA ALA A 69 -8.30 23.81 -14.28
C ALA A 69 -9.69 23.28 -14.65
N GLY A 70 -10.77 23.92 -14.19
CA GLY A 70 -12.15 23.46 -14.35
C GLY A 70 -12.51 22.34 -13.38
N VAL A 71 -13.82 22.12 -13.20
CA VAL A 71 -14.35 20.99 -12.40
C VAL A 71 -13.90 19.66 -13.02
N PRO A 72 -13.38 18.70 -12.22
CA PRO A 72 -13.03 17.38 -12.72
C PRO A 72 -14.29 16.61 -13.18
N SER A 73 -14.14 15.68 -14.11
CA SER A 73 -15.20 14.70 -14.37
C SER A 73 -15.39 13.79 -13.16
N VAL A 74 -16.64 13.48 -12.86
CA VAL A 74 -17.05 12.72 -11.68
C VAL A 74 -18.12 11.73 -12.07
N ALA A 75 -18.01 10.50 -11.59
CA ALA A 75 -18.76 9.37 -12.12
C ALA A 75 -20.28 9.50 -11.86
N ALA A 76 -20.67 10.12 -10.75
CA ALA A 76 -22.05 10.45 -10.44
C ALA A 76 -22.71 11.40 -11.47
N ALA A 77 -21.94 12.20 -12.23
CA ALA A 77 -22.48 13.09 -13.26
C ALA A 77 -22.93 12.35 -14.53
N GLU A 78 -22.43 11.13 -14.76
CA GLU A 78 -22.72 10.38 -15.99
C GLU A 78 -24.02 9.57 -15.93
N GLY A 79 -24.70 9.56 -14.77
CA GLY A 79 -26.05 9.02 -14.57
C GLY A 79 -26.19 7.50 -14.56
N ASP A 80 -25.31 6.79 -15.28
CA ASP A 80 -25.28 5.33 -15.42
C ASP A 80 -24.10 4.65 -14.66
N HIS A 81 -23.36 5.38 -13.82
CA HIS A 81 -22.23 4.81 -13.07
C HIS A 81 -22.67 3.86 -11.94
N GLU A 82 -22.21 2.61 -12.00
CA GLU A 82 -22.36 1.61 -10.93
C GLU A 82 -21.04 1.44 -10.17
N ALA A 83 -21.04 1.78 -8.88
CA ALA A 83 -19.87 1.68 -8.01
C ALA A 83 -19.39 0.22 -7.87
N ILE A 84 -18.06 0.01 -7.84
CA ILE A 84 -17.49 -1.34 -7.83
C ILE A 84 -17.82 -2.08 -6.53
N GLY A 85 -18.71 -3.07 -6.64
CA GLY A 85 -19.22 -3.84 -5.51
C GLY A 85 -18.14 -4.58 -4.71
N VAL A 86 -18.42 -4.79 -3.42
CA VAL A 86 -17.51 -5.42 -2.45
C VAL A 86 -16.97 -6.78 -2.95
N ALA A 87 -17.83 -7.60 -3.55
CA ALA A 87 -17.46 -8.94 -4.04
C ALA A 87 -16.53 -8.90 -5.27
N ALA A 88 -16.59 -7.84 -6.08
CA ALA A 88 -15.69 -7.65 -7.22
C ALA A 88 -14.26 -7.32 -6.75
N ARG A 89 -14.13 -6.53 -5.68
CA ARG A 89 -12.86 -6.24 -4.99
C ARG A 89 -12.48 -7.27 -3.91
N ASP A 90 -13.10 -8.45 -3.91
CA ASP A 90 -12.81 -9.53 -2.95
C ASP A 90 -12.87 -9.12 -1.47
N ASN A 91 -13.68 -8.13 -1.12
CA ASN A 91 -13.76 -7.51 0.21
C ASN A 91 -12.44 -6.86 0.68
N ARG A 92 -11.50 -6.57 -0.24
CA ARG A 92 -10.19 -5.93 0.02
C ARG A 92 -10.26 -4.43 -0.27
N GLN A 93 -9.79 -3.58 0.66
CA GLN A 93 -9.65 -2.13 0.38
C GLN A 93 -8.43 -1.86 -0.49
N HIS A 94 -7.36 -2.62 -0.27
CA HIS A 94 -6.06 -2.44 -0.91
C HIS A 94 -5.99 -3.00 -2.33
N ALA A 95 -7.10 -3.54 -2.87
CA ALA A 95 -7.16 -4.10 -4.22
C ALA A 95 -7.23 -3.02 -5.30
N TRP A 96 -6.06 -2.55 -5.70
CA TRP A 96 -5.80 -1.48 -6.66
C TRP A 96 -5.13 -1.99 -7.94
N ASP A 97 -4.36 -3.09 -7.93
CA ASP A 97 -3.61 -3.59 -9.12
C ASP A 97 -4.49 -3.68 -10.38
N GLY A 98 -5.75 -4.12 -10.24
CA GLY A 98 -6.72 -4.22 -11.34
C GLY A 98 -7.34 -2.90 -11.82
N TYR A 99 -6.94 -1.77 -11.24
CA TYR A 99 -7.52 -0.43 -11.38
C TYR A 99 -6.46 0.68 -11.48
N GLU A 100 -5.19 0.34 -11.25
CA GLU A 100 -4.03 1.16 -11.53
C GLU A 100 -3.70 1.21 -13.03
N LYS A 101 -2.84 2.15 -13.42
CA LYS A 101 -2.41 2.30 -14.81
C LYS A 101 -1.40 1.20 -15.15
N TYR A 102 -1.71 0.38 -16.15
CA TYR A 102 -0.81 -0.67 -16.65
C TYR A 102 0.15 -0.12 -17.71
N PHE A 103 1.44 -0.43 -17.56
CA PHE A 103 2.53 -0.03 -18.45
C PHE A 103 3.06 -1.27 -19.19
N PRO A 104 2.69 -1.50 -20.47
CA PRO A 104 3.09 -2.68 -21.23
C PRO A 104 4.60 -2.91 -21.31
N GLU A 105 5.38 -1.82 -21.34
CA GLU A 105 6.84 -1.83 -21.46
C GLU A 105 7.53 -2.36 -20.20
N ARG A 106 6.87 -2.28 -19.04
CA ARG A 106 7.33 -2.77 -17.72
C ARG A 106 6.54 -3.98 -17.22
N GLU A 107 5.58 -4.45 -18.01
CA GLU A 107 4.61 -5.51 -17.67
C GLU A 107 3.94 -5.38 -16.28
N GLN A 108 3.80 -4.16 -15.75
CA GLN A 108 3.34 -3.92 -14.38
C GLN A 108 2.35 -2.75 -14.31
N THR A 109 1.63 -2.64 -13.20
CA THR A 109 0.95 -1.39 -12.83
C THR A 109 1.87 -0.48 -12.01
N LEU A 110 1.56 0.81 -12.01
CA LEU A 110 2.20 1.79 -11.13
C LEU A 110 1.13 2.54 -10.32
N PRO A 111 1.46 3.01 -9.11
CA PRO A 111 0.55 3.81 -8.30
C PRO A 111 0.15 5.11 -9.01
N PRO A 112 -1.03 5.68 -8.71
CA PRO A 112 -1.46 6.96 -9.28
C PRO A 112 -0.47 8.10 -8.99
N GLU A 113 -0.42 9.09 -9.86
CA GLU A 113 0.61 10.15 -9.84
C GLU A 113 0.59 11.03 -8.58
N HIS A 114 -0.54 11.12 -7.87
CA HIS A 114 -0.71 12.02 -6.73
C HIS A 114 -1.33 11.32 -5.52
N HIS A 115 -0.80 11.61 -4.34
CA HIS A 115 -1.20 11.01 -3.08
C HIS A 115 -1.50 12.06 -2.00
N LEU A 116 -2.57 11.80 -1.24
CA LEU A 116 -2.95 12.55 -0.05
C LEU A 116 -3.17 11.56 1.10
N VAL A 117 -2.40 11.70 2.17
CA VAL A 117 -2.47 10.84 3.37
C VAL A 117 -2.90 11.69 4.56
N LEU A 118 -4.06 11.36 5.10
CA LEU A 118 -4.76 12.07 6.17
C LEU A 118 -4.73 11.22 7.44
N HIS A 119 -3.95 11.63 8.43
CA HIS A 119 -3.93 11.01 9.75
C HIS A 119 -4.96 11.68 10.64
N VAL A 120 -5.87 10.90 11.24
CA VAL A 120 -7.05 11.40 11.93
C VAL A 120 -7.22 10.74 13.28
N ASP A 121 -7.66 11.52 14.27
CA ASP A 121 -8.13 11.04 15.56
C ASP A 121 -9.65 11.06 15.62
N TYR A 122 -10.24 10.06 16.27
CA TYR A 122 -11.68 10.03 16.49
C TYR A 122 -12.07 10.99 17.61
N THR A 123 -13.10 11.79 17.36
CA THR A 123 -13.50 12.94 18.20
C THR A 123 -14.25 12.56 19.48
N GLY A 124 -14.88 11.39 19.51
CA GLY A 124 -15.77 10.97 20.59
C GLY A 124 -15.06 10.27 21.76
N ASP A 125 -15.67 10.37 22.95
CA ASP A 125 -15.18 9.68 24.15
C ASP A 125 -15.48 8.17 24.11
N GLY A 126 -14.48 7.33 23.85
CA GLY A 126 -14.54 5.87 24.00
C GLY A 126 -14.87 5.09 22.70
N GLU A 127 -15.61 3.99 22.82
CA GLU A 127 -15.97 3.14 21.67
C GLU A 127 -16.91 3.87 20.68
N PRO A 128 -16.66 3.83 19.35
CA PRO A 128 -17.52 4.51 18.39
C PRO A 128 -18.92 3.93 18.34
N THR A 129 -19.91 4.79 18.31
CA THR A 129 -21.34 4.44 18.38
C THR A 129 -21.83 3.83 17.06
N PRO A 130 -23.02 3.22 17.04
CA PRO A 130 -23.64 2.71 15.81
C PRO A 130 -23.94 3.82 14.79
N GLU A 131 -24.16 5.06 15.25
CA GLU A 131 -24.42 6.23 14.42
C GLU A 131 -23.14 6.67 13.70
N ASP A 132 -22.03 6.83 14.43
CA ASP A 132 -20.70 7.16 13.86
C ASP A 132 -20.26 6.14 12.81
N ARG A 133 -20.51 4.85 13.08
CA ARG A 133 -20.22 3.74 12.15
C ARG A 133 -21.05 3.83 10.87
N ALA A 134 -22.33 4.16 10.99
CA ALA A 134 -23.22 4.32 9.85
C ALA A 134 -22.85 5.54 9.00
N GLU A 135 -22.51 6.65 9.66
CA GLU A 135 -22.11 7.92 9.07
C GLU A 135 -20.79 7.79 8.29
N ALA A 136 -19.73 7.29 8.94
CA ALA A 136 -18.45 7.03 8.28
C ALA A 136 -18.59 5.98 7.15
N ALA A 137 -19.45 4.97 7.31
CA ALA A 137 -19.75 4.01 6.23
C ALA A 137 -20.52 4.65 5.08
N GLY A 138 -21.34 5.68 5.34
CA GLY A 138 -21.98 6.53 4.35
C GLY A 138 -20.94 7.32 3.56
N ALA A 139 -20.13 8.13 4.26
CA ALA A 139 -19.12 9.00 3.66
C ALA A 139 -18.18 8.23 2.70
N PHE A 140 -17.66 7.07 3.12
CA PHE A 140 -16.81 6.25 2.25
C PHE A 140 -17.54 5.63 1.05
N ARG A 141 -18.86 5.37 1.13
CA ARG A 141 -19.66 4.94 -0.02
C ARG A 141 -19.94 6.09 -0.98
N GLU A 142 -20.01 7.32 -0.48
CA GLU A 142 -20.24 8.50 -1.33
C GLU A 142 -18.99 8.86 -2.15
N ILE A 143 -17.78 8.62 -1.64
CA ILE A 143 -16.57 8.60 -2.48
C ILE A 143 -16.77 7.63 -3.66
N GLU A 144 -17.13 6.37 -3.38
CA GLU A 144 -17.28 5.32 -4.41
C GLU A 144 -18.46 5.52 -5.36
N ARG A 145 -19.47 6.31 -4.96
CA ARG A 145 -20.60 6.71 -5.81
C ARG A 145 -20.22 7.89 -6.71
N SER A 146 -19.39 8.80 -6.22
CA SER A 146 -19.06 10.05 -6.90
C SER A 146 -17.80 9.96 -7.76
N PHE A 147 -16.84 9.11 -7.41
CA PHE A 147 -15.57 8.94 -8.10
C PHE A 147 -15.39 7.49 -8.53
N GLU A 148 -14.91 7.29 -9.75
CA GLU A 148 -14.58 5.96 -10.24
C GLU A 148 -13.48 5.32 -9.38
N TRP A 149 -13.55 4.01 -9.16
CA TRP A 149 -12.47 3.25 -8.55
C TRP A 149 -11.43 2.89 -9.62
N SER A 150 -10.60 3.87 -9.98
CA SER A 150 -9.54 3.80 -10.99
C SER A 150 -8.44 4.82 -10.65
N HIS A 151 -7.25 4.70 -11.26
CA HIS A 151 -6.18 5.71 -11.13
C HIS A 151 -6.62 7.11 -11.60
N GLU A 152 -7.42 7.20 -12.67
CA GLU A 152 -8.02 8.47 -13.11
C GLU A 152 -9.09 8.99 -12.14
N GLY A 153 -9.75 8.09 -11.41
CA GLY A 153 -10.77 8.36 -10.41
C GLY A 153 -10.18 8.63 -9.02
N VAL A 154 -10.60 7.87 -8.01
CA VAL A 154 -10.01 7.90 -6.65
C VAL A 154 -9.89 6.48 -6.11
N LEU A 155 -8.64 6.04 -5.88
CA LEU A 155 -8.32 4.83 -5.12
C LEU A 155 -8.03 5.23 -3.67
N PHE A 156 -8.53 4.45 -2.70
CA PHE A 156 -8.28 4.77 -1.30
C PHE A 156 -8.26 3.57 -0.34
N THR A 157 -7.57 3.73 0.79
CA THR A 157 -7.61 2.81 1.93
C THR A 157 -7.84 3.56 3.23
N VAL A 158 -8.53 2.91 4.18
CA VAL A 158 -8.69 3.39 5.55
C VAL A 158 -8.10 2.34 6.50
N GLY A 159 -7.08 2.73 7.28
CA GLY A 159 -6.38 1.89 8.25
C GLY A 159 -6.50 2.42 9.67
N TYR A 160 -6.45 1.54 10.67
CA TYR A 160 -6.64 1.87 12.09
C TYR A 160 -5.44 1.41 12.93
N SER A 161 -4.91 2.28 13.77
CA SER A 161 -3.74 2.00 14.60
C SER A 161 -4.09 1.20 15.85
N ALA A 162 -3.06 0.74 16.57
CA ALA A 162 -3.24 0.16 17.90
C ALA A 162 -3.89 1.15 18.89
N SER A 163 -3.63 2.46 18.79
CA SER A 163 -4.27 3.50 19.62
C SER A 163 -5.79 3.52 19.47
N TYR A 164 -6.27 3.36 18.23
CA TYR A 164 -7.70 3.23 17.99
C TYR A 164 -8.28 2.02 18.72
N PHE A 165 -7.62 0.85 18.68
CA PHE A 165 -8.17 -0.34 19.34
C PHE A 165 -8.09 -0.29 20.88
N ASP A 166 -7.26 0.57 21.47
CA ASP A 166 -7.13 0.73 22.93
C ASP A 166 -8.36 1.33 23.63
N ARG A 167 -9.32 1.88 22.88
CA ARG A 167 -10.63 2.32 23.41
C ARG A 167 -11.59 1.18 23.75
N PHE A 168 -11.38 -0.02 23.21
CA PHE A 168 -12.27 -1.16 23.38
C PHE A 168 -11.88 -1.99 24.60
N GLY A 169 -12.89 -2.58 25.26
CA GLY A 169 -12.64 -3.59 26.31
C GLY A 169 -12.18 -4.95 25.78
N GLU A 170 -12.29 -5.19 24.48
CA GLU A 170 -11.97 -6.45 23.80
C GLU A 170 -10.63 -6.32 23.04
N PRO A 171 -9.71 -7.30 23.16
CA PRO A 171 -8.44 -7.28 22.43
C PRO A 171 -8.64 -7.58 20.94
N LEU A 172 -7.66 -7.21 20.12
CA LEU A 172 -7.57 -7.64 18.72
C LEU A 172 -7.48 -9.19 18.59
N PRO A 173 -7.81 -9.78 17.42
CA PRO A 173 -7.71 -11.21 17.20
C PRO A 173 -6.28 -11.70 17.34
N LYS A 174 -6.08 -12.96 17.76
CA LYS A 174 -4.76 -13.48 18.18
C LYS A 174 -3.66 -13.48 17.10
N GLY A 175 -3.98 -13.26 15.82
CA GLY A 175 -3.00 -13.02 14.77
C GLY A 175 -2.54 -11.55 14.63
N ILE A 176 -3.09 -10.67 15.47
CA ILE A 176 -2.94 -9.20 15.44
C ILE A 176 -2.78 -8.62 16.88
N ASP A 177 -2.85 -9.44 17.93
CA ASP A 177 -2.94 -9.03 19.35
C ASP A 177 -1.66 -8.37 19.92
N PRO A 178 -1.69 -7.07 20.29
CA PRO A 178 -0.53 -6.34 20.79
C PRO A 178 -0.18 -6.60 22.27
N LYS A 179 -1.01 -7.32 23.04
CA LYS A 179 -0.95 -7.35 24.52
C LYS A 179 -0.72 -8.73 25.15
N GLY A 180 -0.22 -9.70 24.38
CA GLY A 180 0.70 -10.73 24.90
C GLY A 180 0.12 -12.13 25.12
N GLY A 181 0.02 -12.91 24.04
CA GLY A 181 0.12 -14.37 24.05
C GLY A 181 1.28 -14.80 23.16
N PHE A 182 2.12 -15.75 23.61
CA PHE A 182 3.47 -15.94 23.05
C PHE A 182 3.50 -16.56 21.64
N ALA A 183 3.44 -15.71 20.62
CA ALA A 183 4.41 -15.64 19.51
C ALA A 183 4.00 -14.47 18.60
N LYS A 184 4.93 -13.54 18.30
CA LYS A 184 4.73 -12.45 17.31
C LYS A 184 4.15 -13.14 16.04
N PRO A 185 2.96 -12.77 15.53
CA PRO A 185 2.63 -11.45 15.01
C PRO A 185 1.56 -10.69 15.80
N ALA A 186 1.73 -9.37 15.82
CA ALA A 186 0.82 -8.40 16.40
C ALA A 186 0.81 -7.14 15.52
N LEU A 187 -0.23 -6.30 15.65
CA LEU A 187 -0.15 -4.90 15.21
C LEU A 187 0.73 -4.14 16.20
N LEU A 188 1.99 -3.89 15.83
CA LEU A 188 2.93 -3.17 16.69
C LEU A 188 2.55 -1.69 16.78
N THR A 189 2.58 -1.11 17.99
CA THR A 189 2.58 0.36 18.12
C THR A 189 3.81 0.96 17.43
N PRO A 190 3.79 2.25 17.05
CA PRO A 190 4.98 2.94 16.56
C PRO A 190 6.19 2.75 17.47
N GLU A 191 5.99 2.92 18.78
CA GLU A 191 7.04 2.80 19.80
C GLU A 191 7.60 1.38 19.86
N GLN A 192 6.75 0.34 19.83
CA GLN A 192 7.21 -1.05 19.82
C GLN A 192 8.05 -1.39 18.58
N LEU A 193 7.72 -0.79 17.42
CA LEU A 193 8.52 -0.95 16.21
C LEU A 193 9.86 -0.19 16.31
N ILE A 194 9.84 1.05 16.82
CA ILE A 194 11.05 1.89 17.00
C ILE A 194 12.01 1.28 18.03
N GLU A 195 11.48 0.73 19.13
CA GLU A 195 12.25 0.06 20.20
C GLU A 195 12.65 -1.39 19.86
N SER A 196 12.25 -1.91 18.69
CA SER A 196 12.68 -3.24 18.25
C SER A 196 14.18 -3.24 17.90
N PRO A 197 14.99 -4.16 18.44
CA PRO A 197 16.43 -4.20 18.17
C PRO A 197 16.77 -4.19 16.68
N GLY A 198 17.68 -3.30 16.27
CA GLY A 198 18.13 -3.20 14.88
C GLY A 198 17.16 -2.53 13.91
N VAL A 199 16.02 -1.99 14.34
CA VAL A 199 14.99 -1.38 13.46
C VAL A 199 15.15 0.14 13.27
N THR A 200 15.75 0.82 14.25
CA THR A 200 16.01 2.26 14.23
C THR A 200 17.48 2.50 14.59
N LEU A 201 18.17 3.25 13.74
CA LEU A 201 19.55 3.69 13.94
C LEU A 201 19.64 4.84 14.95
N GLU A 202 20.83 5.14 15.50
CA GLU A 202 20.99 6.27 16.44
C GLU A 202 20.70 7.62 15.78
N ASN A 203 21.13 7.80 14.52
CA ASN A 203 20.86 8.97 13.68
C ASN A 203 19.41 9.05 13.15
N GLU A 204 18.70 7.91 13.07
CA GLU A 204 17.33 7.82 12.51
C GLU A 204 16.20 8.06 13.53
N ARG A 205 16.48 8.36 14.80
CA ARG A 205 15.47 8.25 15.87
C ARG A 205 14.25 9.16 15.59
N PRO A 206 13.03 8.60 15.35
CA PRO A 206 11.91 9.40 14.89
C PRO A 206 11.49 10.48 15.89
N VAL A 207 11.20 11.68 15.37
CA VAL A 207 10.77 12.83 16.16
C VAL A 207 9.52 12.51 16.99
N ALA A 208 8.63 11.66 16.45
CA ALA A 208 7.64 10.91 17.21
C ALA A 208 7.09 9.73 16.39
N GLY A 209 6.49 8.74 17.05
CA GLY A 209 5.59 7.78 16.43
C GLY A 209 4.27 8.44 16.01
N ASP A 210 3.68 7.95 14.92
CA ASP A 210 2.34 8.33 14.49
C ASP A 210 1.31 7.52 15.28
N THR A 211 0.90 8.04 16.44
CA THR A 211 -0.06 7.38 17.33
C THR A 211 -1.52 7.67 16.99
N TYR A 212 -1.80 8.32 15.86
CA TYR A 212 -3.14 8.69 15.41
C TYR A 212 -4.07 7.47 15.34
N ASP A 213 -5.37 7.67 15.59
CA ASP A 213 -6.34 6.56 15.55
C ASP A 213 -6.44 5.89 14.18
N ALA A 214 -6.50 6.67 13.11
CA ALA A 214 -6.65 6.14 11.76
C ALA A 214 -5.84 6.93 10.73
N VAL A 215 -5.64 6.29 9.58
CA VAL A 215 -5.05 6.89 8.37
C VAL A 215 -6.00 6.65 7.20
N ILE A 216 -6.21 7.69 6.40
CA ILE A 216 -6.91 7.63 5.12
C ILE A 216 -5.87 7.96 4.03
N HIS A 217 -5.55 7.00 3.18
CA HIS A 217 -4.65 7.19 2.03
C HIS A 217 -5.48 7.26 0.76
N LEU A 218 -5.49 8.42 0.12
CA LEU A 218 -6.15 8.73 -1.15
C LEU A 218 -5.09 8.80 -2.26
N ALA A 219 -5.42 8.30 -3.45
CA ALA A 219 -4.56 8.32 -4.64
C ALA A 219 -5.38 8.62 -5.91
N SER A 220 -4.83 9.44 -6.81
CA SER A 220 -5.45 9.82 -8.09
C SER A 220 -4.45 10.47 -9.03
N ASP A 221 -4.64 10.34 -10.35
CA ASP A 221 -3.95 11.13 -11.37
C ASP A 221 -4.57 12.54 -11.53
N ASP A 222 -5.65 12.86 -10.80
CA ASP A 222 -6.30 14.17 -10.82
C ASP A 222 -6.34 14.82 -9.43
N ILE A 223 -5.41 15.74 -9.19
CA ILE A 223 -5.30 16.56 -7.97
C ILE A 223 -6.64 17.14 -7.52
N ARG A 224 -7.50 17.55 -8.47
CA ARG A 224 -8.79 18.19 -8.15
C ARG A 224 -9.74 17.22 -7.47
N LYS A 225 -9.67 15.92 -7.80
CA LYS A 225 -10.49 14.87 -7.16
C LYS A 225 -10.03 14.65 -5.72
N LEU A 226 -8.72 14.66 -5.45
CA LEU A 226 -8.18 14.57 -4.08
C LEU A 226 -8.61 15.76 -3.21
N LEU A 227 -8.45 16.99 -3.71
CA LEU A 227 -8.90 18.20 -3.01
C LEU A 227 -10.42 18.23 -2.80
N LEU A 228 -11.20 17.77 -3.78
CA LEU A 228 -12.66 17.74 -3.70
C LEU A 228 -13.16 16.70 -2.68
N VAL A 229 -12.58 15.49 -2.67
CA VAL A 229 -12.84 14.48 -1.63
C VAL A 229 -12.48 15.01 -0.25
N GLU A 230 -11.32 15.66 -0.10
CA GLU A 230 -10.89 16.24 1.17
C GLU A 230 -11.90 17.27 1.72
N GLN A 231 -12.47 18.15 0.88
CA GLN A 231 -13.49 19.10 1.35
C GLN A 231 -14.86 18.44 1.58
N LEU A 232 -15.28 17.52 0.71
CA LEU A 232 -16.56 16.81 0.84
C LEU A 232 -16.64 15.97 2.12
N LEU A 233 -15.53 15.42 2.60
CA LEU A 233 -15.49 14.61 3.82
C LEU A 233 -15.63 15.40 5.12
N TRP A 234 -15.49 16.73 5.14
CA TRP A 234 -15.60 17.51 6.39
C TRP A 234 -16.47 18.76 6.28
N ASP A 235 -16.25 19.61 5.28
CA ASP A 235 -16.87 20.96 5.30
C ASP A 235 -18.25 21.00 4.64
N GLY A 236 -18.56 20.00 3.82
CA GLY A 236 -19.70 20.03 2.90
C GLY A 236 -19.45 21.06 1.79
N TYR A 237 -18.87 20.63 0.68
CA TYR A 237 -18.62 21.50 -0.48
C TYR A 237 -19.95 22.07 -1.02
N ASP A 238 -20.19 23.37 -0.85
CA ASP A 238 -21.24 24.11 -1.56
C ASP A 238 -20.65 24.74 -2.84
N PRO A 239 -21.03 24.26 -4.03
CA PRO A 239 -20.58 24.83 -5.30
C PRO A 239 -20.99 26.31 -5.46
N ALA A 240 -22.07 26.76 -4.83
CA ALA A 240 -22.52 28.15 -4.90
C ALA A 240 -21.64 29.13 -4.10
N GLU A 241 -20.78 28.64 -3.19
CA GLU A 241 -19.78 29.48 -2.52
C GLU A 241 -18.49 29.64 -3.35
N VAL A 242 -18.31 28.83 -4.40
CA VAL A 242 -17.09 28.80 -5.24
C VAL A 242 -17.30 29.46 -6.61
N TRP A 243 -18.54 29.50 -7.12
CA TRP A 243 -18.86 30.03 -8.46
C TRP A 243 -19.88 31.19 -8.39
N ASP A 244 -19.49 32.37 -8.92
CA ASP A 244 -20.35 33.56 -9.04
C ASP A 244 -21.47 33.43 -10.11
N GLU A 245 -21.37 32.42 -11.00
CA GLU A 245 -22.35 32.11 -12.04
C GLU A 245 -22.83 30.64 -11.92
N ASP A 246 -24.07 30.38 -12.39
CA ASP A 246 -24.81 29.10 -12.24
C ASP A 246 -23.88 27.87 -12.41
N PRO A 247 -23.67 27.04 -11.37
CA PRO A 247 -22.73 25.92 -11.46
C PRO A 247 -23.22 24.92 -12.52
N ALA A 248 -22.29 24.45 -13.35
CA ALA A 248 -22.57 23.41 -14.34
C ALA A 248 -23.21 22.17 -13.69
N GLU A 249 -24.02 21.43 -14.45
CA GLU A 249 -25.06 20.47 -14.01
C GLU A 249 -24.62 19.26 -13.13
N ALA A 250 -23.44 19.28 -12.51
CA ALA A 250 -22.91 18.26 -11.61
C ALA A 250 -22.41 18.85 -10.27
N THR A 251 -23.32 19.42 -9.49
CA THR A 251 -23.06 19.76 -8.07
C THR A 251 -23.04 18.49 -7.20
N ILE A 252 -21.86 17.96 -6.88
CA ILE A 252 -21.73 16.88 -5.88
C ILE A 252 -21.89 17.48 -4.48
N GLY A 253 -22.86 16.95 -3.73
CA GLY A 253 -22.87 17.00 -2.27
C GLY A 253 -22.72 15.59 -1.70
N PHE A 254 -22.21 15.50 -0.48
CA PHE A 254 -22.24 14.28 0.33
C PHE A 254 -23.37 14.43 1.36
N ASP A 255 -24.26 13.45 1.43
CA ASP A 255 -25.27 13.31 2.48
C ASP A 255 -24.64 12.83 3.81
N HIS A 256 -23.43 12.23 3.74
CA HIS A 256 -22.69 11.67 4.87
C HIS A 256 -21.23 12.15 4.90
N THR A 257 -20.73 12.53 6.07
CA THR A 257 -19.38 13.11 6.23
C THR A 257 -18.56 12.43 7.34
N LEU A 258 -17.34 12.89 7.57
CA LEU A 258 -16.50 12.55 8.72
C LEU A 258 -16.44 13.72 9.73
N ASP A 259 -17.15 14.82 9.50
CA ASP A 259 -17.21 15.92 10.47
C ASP A 259 -17.89 15.48 11.75
N GLY A 260 -17.38 15.98 12.87
CA GLY A 260 -17.79 15.51 14.19
C GLY A 260 -17.44 14.06 14.52
N ILE A 261 -16.92 13.25 13.58
CA ILE A 261 -16.48 11.85 13.77
C ILE A 261 -14.95 11.74 13.86
N PHE A 262 -14.24 12.43 12.95
CA PHE A 262 -12.78 12.45 12.87
C PHE A 262 -12.26 13.89 12.84
N THR A 263 -11.12 14.13 13.48
CA THR A 263 -10.40 15.41 13.37
C THR A 263 -9.99 15.67 11.91
N LYS A 264 -10.29 16.85 11.39
CA LYS A 264 -9.83 17.28 10.06
C LYS A 264 -8.33 17.60 10.06
N PRO A 265 -7.50 16.96 9.22
CA PRO A 265 -6.07 17.28 9.14
C PRO A 265 -5.84 18.53 8.26
N GLU A 266 -5.32 19.60 8.83
CA GLU A 266 -5.08 20.85 8.08
C GLU A 266 -3.66 20.94 7.50
N SER A 267 -2.66 20.31 8.14
CA SER A 267 -1.24 20.44 7.76
C SER A 267 -0.37 19.29 8.29
N TYR A 268 0.91 19.27 7.89
CA TYR A 268 1.92 18.34 8.42
C TYR A 268 2.07 18.51 9.94
N PRO A 269 2.19 17.41 10.74
CA PRO A 269 2.44 16.03 10.32
C PRO A 269 1.20 15.17 10.02
N ALA A 270 -0.02 15.66 10.25
CA ALA A 270 -1.23 14.88 10.07
C ALA A 270 -1.65 14.75 8.59
N ARG A 271 -1.61 15.88 7.87
CA ARG A 271 -1.82 15.95 6.42
C ARG A 271 -0.48 15.82 5.68
N ARG A 272 -0.37 14.82 4.81
CA ARG A 272 0.84 14.55 4.01
C ARG A 272 0.46 14.44 2.53
N VAL A 273 1.29 15.01 1.66
CA VAL A 273 1.09 15.04 0.21
C VAL A 273 2.38 14.61 -0.45
N GLY A 274 2.27 13.85 -1.52
CA GLY A 274 3.41 13.53 -2.37
C GLY A 274 2.96 12.91 -3.69
N PHE A 275 3.94 12.53 -4.50
CA PHE A 275 3.78 12.32 -5.93
C PHE A 275 4.63 11.15 -6.42
N ALA A 276 4.18 10.51 -7.50
CA ALA A 276 4.88 9.42 -8.19
C ALA A 276 5.14 9.79 -9.66
N GLY A 277 6.21 9.21 -10.24
CA GLY A 277 6.64 9.46 -11.62
C GLY A 277 7.57 10.68 -11.79
N HIS A 278 8.51 10.60 -12.74
CA HIS A 278 9.64 11.53 -12.90
C HIS A 278 9.24 13.02 -13.00
N GLU A 279 8.33 13.39 -13.92
CA GLU A 279 7.88 14.79 -14.06
C GLU A 279 7.28 15.36 -12.77
N ASN A 280 6.83 14.49 -11.86
CA ASN A 280 6.33 14.88 -10.56
C ASN A 280 7.39 14.94 -9.46
N VAL A 281 8.59 14.41 -9.68
CA VAL A 281 9.73 14.50 -8.75
C VAL A 281 10.56 15.75 -9.01
N GLU A 282 10.99 15.98 -10.26
CA GLU A 282 11.85 17.12 -10.64
C GLU A 282 11.20 18.47 -10.29
N GLU A 283 10.01 18.75 -10.85
CA GLU A 283 9.21 19.95 -10.58
C GLU A 283 8.98 20.15 -9.07
N ARG A 284 8.81 19.04 -8.33
CA ARG A 284 8.48 19.05 -6.90
C ARG A 284 9.67 19.30 -5.97
N LEU A 285 10.89 19.01 -6.43
CA LEU A 285 12.13 19.38 -5.74
C LEU A 285 12.47 20.84 -6.01
N ALA A 286 12.40 21.26 -7.28
CA ALA A 286 12.74 22.62 -7.74
C ALA A 286 11.84 23.72 -7.16
N GLU A 287 10.55 23.46 -6.94
CA GLU A 287 9.60 24.46 -6.44
C GLU A 287 9.72 24.76 -4.94
N ASP A 288 10.24 23.81 -4.17
CA ASP A 288 9.78 23.60 -2.80
C ASP A 288 10.92 23.22 -1.83
N THR A 289 12.14 23.04 -2.34
CA THR A 289 13.35 22.70 -1.60
C THR A 289 14.53 23.48 -2.19
N ASP A 290 15.64 23.62 -1.44
CA ASP A 290 16.86 24.25 -1.95
C ASP A 290 17.74 23.29 -2.81
N PHE A 291 17.31 22.04 -3.01
CA PHE A 291 18.05 21.04 -3.79
C PHE A 291 18.01 21.36 -5.30
N ASP A 292 19.16 21.21 -5.94
CA ASP A 292 19.35 21.43 -7.38
C ASP A 292 18.75 20.26 -8.19
N ALA A 293 17.49 20.41 -8.59
CA ALA A 293 16.71 19.35 -9.25
C ALA A 293 17.32 18.86 -10.57
N ASP A 294 18.09 19.70 -11.27
CA ASP A 294 18.87 19.37 -12.48
C ASP A 294 19.92 18.26 -12.22
N ARG A 295 20.17 17.87 -10.96
CA ARG A 295 21.00 16.71 -10.59
C ARG A 295 20.30 15.36 -10.78
N VAL A 296 18.96 15.33 -10.88
CA VAL A 296 18.19 14.10 -11.06
C VAL A 296 18.17 13.73 -12.55
N PRO A 297 18.69 12.54 -12.96
CA PRO A 297 18.72 12.12 -14.35
C PRO A 297 17.38 12.26 -15.10
N ASN A 298 17.39 13.05 -16.16
CA ASN A 298 16.27 13.19 -17.12
C ASN A 298 16.60 12.55 -18.49
N GLU A 299 15.62 12.51 -19.38
CA GLU A 299 15.72 11.84 -20.69
C GLU A 299 16.79 12.43 -21.65
N ASN A 300 17.37 13.59 -21.33
CA ASN A 300 18.19 14.38 -22.25
C ASN A 300 19.66 14.56 -21.81
N GLU A 301 20.05 14.04 -20.64
CA GLU A 301 21.34 14.40 -20.00
C GLU A 301 22.38 13.28 -19.95
N LEU A 302 21.96 12.03 -20.15
CA LEU A 302 22.85 10.87 -20.13
C LEU A 302 22.90 10.25 -21.53
N GLU A 303 23.68 10.88 -22.42
CA GLU A 303 24.29 10.15 -23.53
C GLU A 303 25.28 9.14 -22.93
N ASP A 304 24.97 7.85 -22.99
CA ASP A 304 25.97 6.80 -22.72
C ASP A 304 27.14 6.89 -23.74
N GLU A 305 28.25 6.16 -23.55
CA GLU A 305 29.37 6.18 -24.51
C GLU A 305 28.98 5.71 -25.95
N VAL A 306 27.73 5.26 -26.13
CA VAL A 306 27.17 4.69 -27.36
C VAL A 306 26.16 5.63 -28.04
N GLY A 307 25.63 6.63 -27.33
CA GLY A 307 24.64 7.62 -27.80
C GLY A 307 23.18 7.13 -27.78
N ASN A 308 22.80 6.28 -26.83
CA ASN A 308 21.41 5.84 -26.64
C ASN A 308 20.59 6.83 -25.80
N GLU A 309 19.29 6.94 -26.10
CA GLU A 309 18.32 7.67 -25.26
C GLU A 309 17.96 6.81 -24.02
N HIS A 310 17.91 7.46 -22.85
CA HIS A 310 17.69 6.81 -21.56
C HIS A 310 16.37 7.31 -20.92
N PRO A 311 15.52 6.47 -20.28
CA PRO A 311 14.34 6.95 -19.56
C PRO A 311 14.73 7.79 -18.32
N ALA A 312 13.87 8.70 -17.89
CA ALA A 312 14.17 9.51 -16.72
C ALA A 312 14.03 8.74 -15.37
N ALA A 313 14.68 9.26 -14.32
CA ALA A 313 14.62 8.69 -12.97
C ALA A 313 13.33 9.09 -12.23
N GLU A 314 12.53 8.10 -11.84
CA GLU A 314 11.22 8.29 -11.20
C GLU A 314 11.30 8.52 -9.68
N LEU A 315 12.50 8.47 -9.09
CA LEU A 315 12.77 8.71 -7.68
C LEU A 315 13.92 9.72 -7.49
N SER A 316 13.88 10.46 -6.38
CA SER A 316 14.77 11.59 -6.14
C SER A 316 16.25 11.25 -5.94
N MET A 317 16.61 9.97 -5.73
CA MET A 317 18.01 9.49 -5.68
C MET A 317 18.56 9.11 -7.08
N GLY A 318 17.79 9.32 -8.16
CA GLY A 318 18.27 9.19 -9.53
C GLY A 318 18.25 7.77 -10.12
N PHE A 319 17.53 6.83 -9.49
CA PHE A 319 17.34 5.46 -9.98
C PHE A 319 15.89 5.02 -9.80
N ASN A 320 15.43 4.08 -10.64
CA ASN A 320 14.15 3.40 -10.49
C ASN A 320 14.32 2.17 -9.59
N ASP A 321 13.36 1.88 -8.70
CA ASP A 321 13.42 0.71 -7.79
C ASP A 321 12.13 -0.12 -7.69
N GLN A 322 11.02 0.35 -8.28
CA GLN A 322 9.72 -0.31 -8.31
C GLN A 322 9.60 -1.25 -9.51
N TYR A 323 10.36 -2.35 -9.46
CA TYR A 323 10.35 -3.40 -10.48
C TYR A 323 9.29 -4.47 -10.22
N LYS A 324 8.84 -5.11 -11.30
CA LYS A 324 7.86 -6.20 -11.30
C LYS A 324 8.26 -7.35 -10.36
N ASN A 325 9.56 -7.69 -10.26
CA ASN A 325 10.07 -8.71 -9.33
C ASN A 325 9.96 -8.31 -7.84
N SER A 326 9.97 -7.00 -7.56
CA SER A 326 10.11 -6.39 -6.24
C SER A 326 8.77 -6.05 -5.60
N LEU A 327 7.72 -6.01 -6.41
CA LEU A 327 6.34 -5.78 -6.01
C LEU A 327 5.56 -7.11 -6.08
N PRO A 328 5.15 -7.70 -4.95
CA PRO A 328 4.38 -8.93 -4.94
C PRO A 328 2.89 -8.67 -5.17
N ARG A 329 2.20 -9.66 -5.74
CA ARG A 329 0.74 -9.66 -5.90
C ARG A 329 0.04 -9.36 -4.58
N GLU A 330 -1.05 -8.58 -4.62
CA GLU A 330 -1.83 -8.19 -3.44
C GLU A 330 -2.33 -9.36 -2.56
N THR A 331 -2.50 -10.55 -3.12
CA THR A 331 -2.87 -11.76 -2.36
C THR A 331 -1.78 -12.14 -1.34
N ASN A 332 -0.51 -11.87 -1.60
CA ASN A 332 0.58 -12.14 -0.66
C ASN A 332 0.51 -11.24 0.59
N VAL A 333 0.12 -9.97 0.43
CA VAL A 333 -0.04 -9.01 1.55
C VAL A 333 -1.40 -9.05 2.24
N THR A 334 -2.34 -9.85 1.72
CA THR A 334 -3.71 -9.98 2.26
C THR A 334 -3.75 -10.88 3.50
N LEU A 335 -4.47 -10.48 4.56
CA LEU A 335 -4.76 -11.30 5.75
C LEU A 335 -5.67 -12.49 5.40
N LEU A 336 -5.22 -13.70 5.70
CA LEU A 336 -5.96 -14.94 5.40
C LEU A 336 -6.39 -15.68 6.67
N GLU A 337 -7.51 -16.40 6.61
CA GLU A 337 -8.03 -17.18 7.75
C GLU A 337 -7.03 -18.23 8.24
N ASP A 338 -6.47 -18.99 7.31
CA ASP A 338 -5.60 -20.16 7.53
C ASP A 338 -4.10 -19.77 7.50
N GLN A 339 -3.75 -18.56 7.95
CA GLN A 339 -2.38 -18.04 8.03
C GLN A 339 -1.58 -18.55 9.25
N ARG A 340 -0.24 -18.64 9.14
CA ARG A 340 0.67 -18.93 10.27
C ARG A 340 1.94 -18.10 10.18
N LEU A 341 2.33 -17.38 11.25
CA LEU A 341 3.71 -16.89 11.35
C LEU A 341 4.56 -17.97 12.05
N VAL A 342 4.43 -18.07 13.38
CA VAL A 342 5.03 -19.14 14.19
C VAL A 342 4.02 -20.26 14.45
N GLU A 343 2.82 -19.90 14.89
CA GLU A 343 1.69 -20.82 15.08
C GLU A 343 0.51 -20.38 14.18
N PRO A 344 -0.42 -21.31 13.84
CA PRO A 344 -1.69 -20.95 13.21
C PRO A 344 -2.49 -19.95 14.06
N LYS A 345 -2.88 -18.82 13.46
CA LYS A 345 -3.67 -17.76 14.11
C LYS A 345 -4.57 -17.07 13.08
N SER A 346 -5.88 -17.27 13.18
CA SER A 346 -6.84 -16.54 12.34
C SER A 346 -6.83 -15.04 12.67
N PRO A 347 -6.91 -14.15 11.66
CA PRO A 347 -7.14 -12.71 11.82
C PRO A 347 -8.58 -12.37 12.24
N GLY A 348 -9.43 -13.39 12.45
CA GLY A 348 -10.80 -13.21 12.91
C GLY A 348 -11.63 -12.44 11.91
N VAL A 349 -12.27 -11.35 12.37
CA VAL A 349 -13.10 -10.49 11.52
C VAL A 349 -12.32 -9.81 10.39
N PHE A 350 -10.99 -9.74 10.48
CA PHE A 350 -10.12 -8.99 9.55
C PHE A 350 -9.55 -9.79 8.37
N ALA A 351 -10.04 -11.01 8.12
CA ALA A 351 -9.73 -11.72 6.88
C ALA A 351 -10.12 -10.86 5.65
N GLN A 352 -9.29 -10.89 4.60
CA GLN A 352 -9.29 -9.96 3.45
C GLN A 352 -8.84 -8.50 3.74
N GLY A 353 -8.44 -8.16 4.96
CA GLY A 353 -7.70 -6.93 5.24
C GLY A 353 -6.21 -7.04 4.88
N THR A 354 -5.41 -6.05 5.29
CA THR A 354 -3.94 -6.07 5.26
C THR A 354 -3.39 -5.22 6.41
N ILE A 355 -2.07 -5.25 6.67
CA ILE A 355 -1.40 -4.29 7.55
C ILE A 355 -0.64 -3.30 6.68
N GLN A 356 -0.90 -2.01 6.89
CA GLN A 356 -0.21 -0.89 6.26
C GLN A 356 0.80 -0.30 7.24
N HIS A 357 2.05 -0.18 6.81
CA HIS A 357 3.06 0.64 7.44
C HIS A 357 3.17 1.96 6.66
N VAL A 358 3.29 3.07 7.38
CA VAL A 358 3.47 4.41 6.81
C VAL A 358 4.64 5.07 7.53
N SER A 359 5.64 5.54 6.79
CA SER A 359 6.75 6.34 7.32
C SER A 359 6.90 7.64 6.53
N LYS A 360 7.45 8.68 7.16
CA LYS A 360 8.11 9.79 6.45
C LYS A 360 9.60 9.66 6.67
N LEU A 361 10.34 9.50 5.58
CA LEU A 361 11.79 9.58 5.51
C LEU A 361 12.18 10.91 4.89
N ASN A 362 13.10 11.64 5.50
CA ASN A 362 13.87 12.68 4.82
C ASN A 362 15.05 12.02 4.12
N ILE A 363 15.51 12.63 3.02
CA ILE A 363 16.66 12.17 2.27
C ILE A 363 17.65 13.33 2.15
N ASP A 364 18.89 13.11 2.57
CA ASP A 364 20.00 14.01 2.30
C ASP A 364 20.50 13.79 0.85
N LEU A 365 19.83 14.47 -0.09
CA LEU A 365 20.19 14.39 -1.50
C LEU A 365 21.47 15.18 -1.82
N ASP A 366 21.74 16.28 -1.12
CA ASP A 366 22.97 17.05 -1.35
C ASP A 366 24.19 16.21 -1.00
N GLY A 367 24.22 15.57 0.18
CA GLY A 367 25.27 14.62 0.55
C GLY A 367 25.37 13.46 -0.45
N PHE A 368 24.25 12.81 -0.78
CA PHE A 368 24.25 11.66 -1.69
C PHE A 368 24.80 11.97 -3.10
N TYR A 369 24.61 13.20 -3.60
CA TYR A 369 25.10 13.65 -4.91
C TYR A 369 26.46 14.37 -4.87
N ASP A 370 26.87 14.98 -3.76
CA ASP A 370 28.17 15.63 -3.61
C ASP A 370 29.28 14.64 -3.22
N ASP A 371 28.95 13.61 -2.42
CA ASP A 371 29.93 12.61 -1.94
C ASP A 371 30.27 11.54 -3.00
N HIS A 372 29.39 11.32 -3.98
CA HIS A 372 29.46 10.18 -4.90
C HIS A 372 29.12 10.52 -6.37
N ASP A 373 29.88 9.92 -7.28
CA ASP A 373 29.58 9.88 -8.71
C ASP A 373 28.49 8.83 -9.04
N LEU A 374 28.21 8.59 -10.32
CA LEU A 374 27.16 7.66 -10.74
C LEU A 374 27.46 6.22 -10.30
N GLU A 375 28.72 5.79 -10.36
CA GLU A 375 29.18 4.46 -9.93
C GLU A 375 28.98 4.30 -8.42
N GLY A 376 29.54 5.21 -7.61
CA GLY A 376 29.39 5.16 -6.15
C GLY A 376 27.93 5.27 -5.65
N ARG A 377 27.07 6.00 -6.36
CA ARG A 377 25.62 6.06 -6.08
C ARG A 377 24.89 4.77 -6.48
N ARG A 378 25.27 4.14 -7.61
CA ARG A 378 24.71 2.85 -8.06
C ARG A 378 25.05 1.74 -7.08
N ASP A 379 26.32 1.62 -6.67
CA ASP A 379 26.78 0.60 -5.72
C ASP A 379 25.99 0.66 -4.41
N ARG A 380 25.71 1.89 -3.94
CA ARG A 380 24.95 2.16 -2.71
C ARG A 380 23.46 1.88 -2.85
N MET A 381 22.85 2.15 -4.00
CA MET A 381 21.44 1.86 -4.28
C MET A 381 21.19 0.38 -4.53
N PHE A 382 22.09 -0.30 -5.25
CA PHE A 382 21.89 -1.67 -5.71
C PHE A 382 22.88 -2.65 -5.05
N SER A 383 24.07 -2.81 -5.65
CA SER A 383 25.27 -3.47 -5.09
C SER A 383 26.49 -3.15 -5.94
N PRO A 384 27.72 -3.44 -5.48
CA PRO A 384 28.93 -3.31 -6.31
C PRO A 384 29.03 -4.30 -7.49
N ASP A 385 28.07 -5.22 -7.66
CA ASP A 385 27.96 -6.08 -8.85
C ASP A 385 27.10 -5.43 -9.96
N HIS A 386 26.57 -4.23 -9.72
CA HIS A 386 25.80 -3.45 -10.69
C HIS A 386 26.74 -2.50 -11.46
N ASP A 387 26.71 -2.55 -12.79
CA ASP A 387 27.58 -1.76 -13.68
C ASP A 387 26.78 -1.01 -14.77
N ASP A 388 27.46 -0.21 -15.60
CA ASP A 388 26.81 0.55 -16.69
C ASP A 388 26.12 -0.37 -17.72
N ASP A 389 26.68 -1.56 -17.98
CA ASP A 389 26.16 -2.50 -18.98
C ASP A 389 24.89 -3.22 -18.47
N ASN A 390 24.87 -3.64 -17.20
CA ASN A 390 23.79 -4.43 -16.60
C ASN A 390 22.69 -3.58 -15.96
N THR A 391 23.02 -2.38 -15.48
CA THR A 391 22.07 -1.47 -14.83
C THR A 391 21.62 -0.36 -15.76
N GLY A 392 22.52 0.10 -16.62
CA GLY A 392 22.38 1.40 -17.28
C GLY A 392 22.41 2.54 -16.28
N ALA A 393 21.86 3.69 -16.67
CA ALA A 393 22.11 4.95 -15.97
C ALA A 393 21.09 5.26 -14.86
N VAL A 394 19.84 4.75 -14.96
CA VAL A 394 18.82 4.82 -13.89
C VAL A 394 18.17 3.47 -13.55
N GLY A 395 18.66 2.36 -14.12
CA GLY A 395 18.12 1.02 -13.88
C GLY A 395 17.13 0.53 -14.95
N GLU A 396 17.24 1.00 -16.18
CA GLU A 396 16.48 0.53 -17.34
C GLU A 396 16.93 -0.84 -17.85
N ASN A 397 18.24 -1.13 -17.82
CA ASN A 397 18.78 -2.41 -18.33
C ASN A 397 18.47 -3.60 -17.39
N LEU A 398 18.11 -3.30 -16.13
CA LEU A 398 17.54 -4.22 -15.14
C LEU A 398 16.17 -4.80 -15.55
N GLY A 399 15.50 -4.19 -16.53
CA GLY A 399 14.23 -4.66 -17.08
C GLY A 399 13.13 -4.78 -16.02
N ASN A 400 12.80 -6.00 -15.62
CA ASN A 400 11.77 -6.30 -14.62
C ASN A 400 12.34 -6.68 -13.23
N SER A 401 13.65 -6.52 -13.00
CA SER A 401 14.33 -7.07 -11.82
C SER A 401 15.48 -6.23 -11.28
N ASN A 402 15.44 -5.79 -10.02
CA ASN A 402 16.58 -5.12 -9.35
C ASN A 402 17.72 -6.06 -8.92
N ALA A 403 18.05 -7.06 -9.73
CA ALA A 403 19.20 -7.95 -9.58
C ALA A 403 20.16 -7.75 -10.78
N PRO A 404 21.48 -7.94 -10.64
CA PRO A 404 22.48 -7.56 -11.66
C PRO A 404 22.56 -8.54 -12.85
N GLY A 405 21.43 -9.11 -13.26
CA GLY A 405 21.33 -10.06 -14.37
C GLY A 405 21.92 -11.44 -14.04
N ASP A 406 23.02 -11.80 -14.69
CA ASP A 406 23.59 -13.16 -14.73
C ASP A 406 24.21 -13.64 -13.38
N THR A 407 24.29 -12.77 -12.37
CA THR A 407 24.77 -13.13 -11.02
C THR A 407 23.61 -13.01 -10.02
N PRO A 408 23.12 -14.12 -9.45
CA PRO A 408 22.09 -14.05 -8.41
C PRO A 408 22.67 -13.44 -7.13
N MET A 409 21.89 -12.62 -6.44
CA MET A 409 22.29 -12.13 -5.11
C MET A 409 22.37 -13.25 -4.07
N ARG A 410 21.65 -14.36 -4.27
CA ARG A 410 21.62 -15.51 -3.38
C ARG A 410 21.80 -16.79 -4.16
N ASP A 411 22.94 -17.42 -4.00
CA ASP A 411 23.17 -18.76 -4.55
C ASP A 411 22.52 -19.81 -3.63
N VAL A 412 21.43 -20.41 -4.11
CA VAL A 412 20.70 -21.50 -3.43
C VAL A 412 21.25 -22.89 -3.79
N THR A 413 22.20 -22.98 -4.72
CA THR A 413 22.67 -24.24 -5.35
C THR A 413 23.95 -24.81 -4.75
N GLN A 414 24.51 -24.16 -3.73
CA GLN A 414 25.93 -24.28 -3.34
C GLN A 414 26.42 -25.64 -2.80
N ALA A 415 27.73 -25.81 -2.95
CA ALA A 415 28.46 -27.04 -2.66
C ALA A 415 28.81 -27.21 -1.16
N PRO A 416 29.01 -28.46 -0.68
CA PRO A 416 29.21 -28.73 0.75
C PRO A 416 30.53 -28.23 1.36
N ASP A 417 31.47 -27.74 0.54
CA ASP A 417 32.84 -27.38 0.92
C ASP A 417 33.12 -25.87 0.99
N ASP A 418 32.21 -25.04 0.48
CA ASP A 418 32.15 -23.59 0.76
C ASP A 418 30.67 -23.14 0.73
N PRO A 419 29.95 -23.16 1.87
CA PRO A 419 28.51 -22.87 1.92
C PRO A 419 28.15 -21.37 1.87
N THR A 420 29.15 -20.51 1.62
CA THR A 420 29.07 -19.05 1.70
C THR A 420 29.71 -18.31 0.52
N GLY A 421 30.62 -18.96 -0.22
CA GLY A 421 31.41 -18.31 -1.26
C GLY A 421 30.59 -17.88 -2.48
N GLY A 422 30.31 -16.58 -2.59
CA GLY A 422 29.55 -15.97 -3.70
C GLY A 422 28.10 -15.62 -3.37
N ASP A 423 27.67 -15.79 -2.11
CA ASP A 423 26.34 -15.39 -1.67
C ASP A 423 26.29 -13.91 -1.26
N LYS A 424 26.06 -13.03 -2.26
CA LYS A 424 26.06 -11.58 -2.12
C LYS A 424 25.08 -11.04 -1.08
N ALA A 425 23.95 -11.71 -0.88
CA ALA A 425 23.00 -11.36 0.16
C ALA A 425 23.60 -11.54 1.55
N ARG A 426 24.45 -12.55 1.78
CA ARG A 426 25.07 -12.77 3.11
C ARG A 426 26.19 -11.79 3.42
N GLU A 427 26.88 -11.28 2.40
CA GLU A 427 27.94 -10.31 2.55
C GLU A 427 27.41 -9.00 3.16
N THR A 428 28.10 -8.53 4.21
CA THR A 428 27.87 -7.22 4.84
C THR A 428 29.04 -6.28 4.55
N GLN A 429 28.91 -4.99 4.91
CA GLN A 429 29.93 -3.98 4.63
C GLN A 429 31.36 -4.41 5.05
N PRO A 430 31.60 -5.02 6.24
CA PRO A 430 32.95 -5.46 6.62
C PRO A 430 33.50 -6.69 5.87
N ASP A 431 32.67 -7.36 5.04
CA ASP A 431 33.07 -8.53 4.27
C ASP A 431 33.63 -8.17 2.87
N TRP A 432 33.45 -6.92 2.42
CA TRP A 432 33.87 -6.45 1.09
C TRP A 432 35.29 -5.89 1.07
N GLU A 433 36.07 -6.20 0.02
CA GLU A 433 37.45 -5.71 -0.15
C GLU A 433 37.50 -4.18 -0.36
N ASP A 434 36.48 -3.60 -1.02
CA ASP A 434 36.32 -2.16 -1.28
C ASP A 434 35.26 -1.48 -0.40
N GLY A 435 34.64 -2.22 0.53
CA GLY A 435 33.85 -1.67 1.64
C GLY A 435 32.36 -1.37 1.43
N VAL A 436 31.79 -1.42 0.22
CA VAL A 436 30.37 -1.05 0.00
C VAL A 436 29.41 -2.24 0.07
N ALA A 437 28.25 -2.08 0.72
CA ALA A 437 27.15 -3.06 0.71
C ALA A 437 25.82 -2.38 0.35
N GLY A 438 25.33 -2.62 -0.86
CA GLY A 438 24.23 -1.86 -1.47
C GLY A 438 22.85 -2.10 -0.86
N HIS A 439 21.91 -1.17 -1.09
CA HIS A 439 20.57 -1.24 -0.53
C HIS A 439 19.76 -2.44 -1.09
N ALA A 440 19.76 -2.68 -2.41
CA ALA A 440 19.06 -3.82 -2.99
C ALA A 440 19.63 -5.16 -2.49
N GLN A 441 20.96 -5.31 -2.45
CA GLN A 441 21.67 -6.47 -1.87
C GLN A 441 21.27 -6.72 -0.41
N LYS A 442 21.33 -5.68 0.43
CA LYS A 442 20.91 -5.78 1.84
C LYS A 442 19.45 -6.15 1.99
N VAL A 443 18.56 -5.61 1.17
CA VAL A 443 17.12 -5.93 1.15
C VAL A 443 16.85 -7.35 0.67
N ALA A 444 17.65 -7.89 -0.25
CA ALA A 444 17.53 -9.26 -0.74
C ALA A 444 17.58 -10.28 0.41
N ARG A 445 18.43 -10.05 1.43
CA ARG A 445 18.49 -10.84 2.67
C ARG A 445 17.11 -11.11 3.29
N ALA A 446 16.29 -10.07 3.40
CA ALA A 446 14.94 -10.20 3.97
C ALA A 446 13.96 -10.82 2.98
N ARG A 447 14.09 -10.55 1.67
CA ARG A 447 13.16 -11.05 0.65
C ARG A 447 13.08 -12.59 0.65
N PHE A 448 14.22 -13.27 0.57
CA PHE A 448 14.27 -14.75 0.60
C PHE A 448 13.74 -15.35 1.89
N ASP A 449 14.04 -14.68 3.02
CA ASP A 449 13.67 -15.21 4.31
C ASP A 449 12.17 -14.99 4.63
N MET A 450 11.44 -14.16 3.89
CA MET A 450 10.03 -13.86 4.14
C MET A 450 9.07 -14.58 3.17
N GLU A 451 8.50 -15.68 3.63
CA GLU A 451 7.52 -16.48 2.86
C GLU A 451 6.07 -15.98 2.97
N THR A 452 5.22 -16.44 2.05
CA THR A 452 3.77 -16.16 2.05
C THR A 452 3.01 -16.78 3.22
N ARG A 453 3.55 -17.81 3.87
CA ARG A 453 3.18 -18.24 5.24
C ARG A 453 1.69 -18.54 5.47
N ILE A 454 1.24 -19.60 4.81
CA ILE A 454 -0.06 -20.27 5.00
C ILE A 454 0.11 -21.60 5.76
N THR A 455 -0.93 -22.08 6.45
CA THR A 455 -0.92 -23.39 7.11
C THR A 455 -0.93 -24.55 6.12
N GLU A 456 -0.36 -25.71 6.48
CA GLU A 456 -0.46 -26.94 5.69
C GLU A 456 -1.91 -27.33 5.36
N GLU A 457 -2.82 -27.04 6.29
CA GLU A 457 -4.25 -27.28 6.13
C GLU A 457 -4.85 -26.36 5.05
N GLY A 458 -4.48 -25.08 5.05
CA GLY A 458 -4.85 -24.10 4.02
C GLY A 458 -4.23 -24.42 2.66
N GLN A 459 -2.93 -24.74 2.63
CA GLN A 459 -2.20 -25.12 1.41
C GLN A 459 -2.88 -26.32 0.73
N LYS A 460 -3.10 -27.41 1.48
CA LYS A 460 -3.78 -28.61 1.00
C LYS A 460 -5.23 -28.36 0.57
N ARG A 461 -5.89 -27.35 1.15
CA ARG A 461 -7.26 -26.94 0.79
C ARG A 461 -7.34 -26.02 -0.43
N LEU A 462 -6.22 -25.63 -1.04
CA LEU A 462 -6.23 -24.74 -2.21
C LEU A 462 -5.36 -25.28 -3.37
N SER A 463 -4.33 -26.09 -3.08
CA SER A 463 -3.46 -26.73 -4.06
C SER A 463 -4.20 -27.74 -4.96
N GLY A 464 -3.92 -27.73 -6.27
CA GLY A 464 -4.26 -28.84 -7.16
C GLY A 464 -5.72 -28.92 -7.63
N GLY A 465 -6.41 -27.79 -7.79
CA GLY A 465 -7.74 -27.70 -8.40
C GLY A 465 -7.96 -26.37 -9.10
N ASP A 466 -9.17 -26.16 -9.68
CA ASP A 466 -9.56 -24.96 -10.44
C ASP A 466 -9.67 -23.66 -9.59
N ARG A 467 -8.97 -23.59 -8.45
CA ARG A 467 -9.02 -22.55 -7.42
C ARG A 467 -7.63 -22.11 -6.91
N GLU A 468 -6.58 -22.51 -7.63
CA GLU A 468 -5.18 -22.22 -7.29
C GLU A 468 -4.87 -20.71 -7.34
N GLU A 469 -5.67 -19.91 -8.09
CA GLU A 469 -5.59 -18.44 -8.14
C GLU A 469 -5.90 -17.75 -6.80
N LEU A 470 -6.34 -18.50 -5.79
CA LEU A 470 -6.65 -18.02 -4.45
C LEU A 470 -5.51 -18.20 -3.45
N LEU A 471 -4.46 -18.93 -3.82
CA LEU A 471 -3.26 -19.04 -3.01
C LEU A 471 -2.45 -17.73 -3.09
N PRO A 472 -1.88 -17.28 -1.96
CA PRO A 472 -0.63 -16.53 -1.99
C PRO A 472 0.38 -17.39 -2.74
N ALA A 473 0.93 -16.86 -3.82
CA ALA A 473 1.82 -17.63 -4.65
C ALA A 473 3.23 -17.60 -4.04
N GLU A 474 3.79 -18.79 -3.84
CA GLU A 474 5.14 -18.97 -3.30
C GLU A 474 6.18 -18.59 -4.35
N GLU A 475 5.93 -18.96 -5.62
CA GLU A 475 6.77 -18.68 -6.78
C GLU A 475 6.00 -17.82 -7.81
N ARG A 476 6.73 -17.17 -8.72
CA ARG A 476 6.12 -16.46 -9.85
C ARG A 476 6.09 -17.34 -11.11
N PRO A 477 5.00 -17.31 -11.91
CA PRO A 477 4.88 -18.15 -13.11
C PRO A 477 5.49 -17.52 -14.38
N ASP A 478 6.19 -16.38 -14.29
CA ASP A 478 6.65 -15.58 -15.43
C ASP A 478 8.16 -15.64 -15.73
N ASP A 479 8.86 -16.68 -15.23
CA ASP A 479 10.28 -17.02 -15.52
C ASP A 479 11.24 -15.80 -15.45
N LEU A 480 10.96 -14.83 -14.58
CA LEU A 480 11.73 -13.58 -14.49
C LEU A 480 13.10 -13.81 -13.85
N PRO A 481 14.19 -13.17 -14.35
CA PRO A 481 15.47 -13.14 -13.67
C PRO A 481 15.31 -12.64 -12.23
N GLY A 482 15.69 -13.45 -11.25
CA GLY A 482 15.46 -13.20 -9.84
C GLY A 482 16.73 -12.81 -9.09
N HIS A 483 16.59 -12.64 -7.77
CA HIS A 483 17.74 -12.58 -6.88
C HIS A 483 18.30 -13.99 -6.58
N ASP A 484 17.53 -15.04 -6.87
CA ASP A 484 17.77 -16.50 -6.74
C ASP A 484 17.55 -17.19 -8.11
N ASP A 485 18.40 -16.86 -9.09
CA ASP A 485 18.32 -17.32 -10.49
C ASP A 485 17.02 -16.94 -11.23
N ALA A 486 15.96 -17.76 -11.12
CA ALA A 486 14.72 -17.64 -11.90
C ALA A 486 13.52 -17.07 -11.11
N GLN A 487 13.80 -16.38 -10.01
CA GLN A 487 12.84 -15.92 -9.02
C GLN A 487 12.00 -17.06 -8.40
N GLU A 488 12.67 -17.96 -7.68
CA GLU A 488 11.98 -19.04 -6.95
C GLU A 488 11.02 -18.49 -5.88
N THR A 489 11.26 -17.28 -5.34
CA THR A 489 10.40 -16.70 -4.29
C THR A 489 9.74 -15.36 -4.65
N GLU A 490 8.40 -15.29 -4.51
CA GLU A 490 7.65 -14.02 -4.57
C GLU A 490 7.64 -13.31 -3.21
N GLY A 491 7.85 -12.00 -3.22
CA GLY A 491 7.84 -11.18 -2.00
C GLY A 491 6.51 -11.14 -1.25
N VAL A 492 6.53 -10.50 -0.08
CA VAL A 492 5.37 -10.41 0.84
C VAL A 492 5.20 -9.04 1.50
N LEU A 493 5.87 -8.03 0.94
CA LEU A 493 5.76 -6.62 1.30
C LEU A 493 5.57 -5.83 0.01
N LEU A 494 4.39 -5.25 -0.18
CA LEU A 494 4.01 -4.48 -1.37
C LEU A 494 4.20 -2.99 -1.09
N ARG A 495 5.12 -2.37 -1.81
CA ARG A 495 5.39 -0.93 -1.74
C ARG A 495 4.38 -0.14 -2.56
N ARG A 496 3.92 0.99 -2.02
CA ARG A 496 3.17 2.07 -2.70
C ARG A 496 3.68 3.42 -2.21
N ASP A 497 5.00 3.53 -2.10
CA ASP A 497 5.69 4.72 -1.62
C ASP A 497 5.82 5.78 -2.73
N PHE A 498 5.97 7.04 -2.31
CA PHE A 498 5.93 8.19 -3.19
C PHE A 498 6.77 9.36 -2.65
N VAL A 499 7.35 10.15 -3.55
CA VAL A 499 8.22 11.27 -3.18
C VAL A 499 7.38 12.39 -2.56
N GLY A 500 7.85 12.93 -1.45
CA GLY A 500 7.19 14.03 -0.76
C GLY A 500 8.15 14.81 0.11
N THR A 501 8.17 16.14 -0.08
CA THR A 501 8.95 17.04 0.77
C THR A 501 8.14 17.36 2.02
N ALA A 502 8.79 17.56 3.15
CA ALA A 502 8.15 18.02 4.38
C ALA A 502 9.11 18.89 5.18
N PRO A 503 8.61 19.90 5.91
CA PRO A 503 9.45 20.65 6.84
C PRO A 503 9.73 19.81 8.09
N LEU A 504 10.93 19.97 8.66
CA LEU A 504 11.33 19.33 9.92
C LEU A 504 10.44 19.83 11.09
N ALA A 505 10.25 21.14 11.20
CA ALA A 505 9.28 21.77 12.09
C ALA A 505 8.42 22.86 11.39
N PRO A 506 7.27 23.27 11.96
CA PRO A 506 6.41 24.29 11.37
C PRO A 506 7.13 25.63 11.15
N GLY A 507 7.25 26.05 9.88
CA GLY A 507 7.91 27.28 9.47
C GLY A 507 9.39 27.15 9.11
N GLU A 508 9.92 25.93 9.07
CA GLU A 508 11.22 25.61 8.47
C GLU A 508 11.07 25.24 6.99
N ASP A 509 12.19 25.28 6.26
CA ASP A 509 12.26 24.89 4.86
C ASP A 509 11.99 23.39 4.69
N ARG A 510 11.52 22.97 3.51
CA ARG A 510 11.07 21.59 3.29
C ARG A 510 12.23 20.76 2.78
N THR A 511 12.44 19.61 3.41
CA THR A 511 13.48 18.66 3.02
C THR A 511 12.93 17.67 1.98
N PRO A 512 13.70 17.29 0.95
CA PRO A 512 13.41 16.13 0.11
C PRO A 512 13.13 14.87 0.91
N GLY A 513 12.40 13.92 0.32
CA GLY A 513 12.22 12.61 0.96
C GLY A 513 11.10 11.76 0.39
N ASN A 514 10.83 10.67 1.10
CA ASN A 514 9.89 9.64 0.68
C ASN A 514 8.81 9.40 1.76
N HIS A 515 7.56 9.30 1.34
CA HIS A 515 6.48 8.72 2.14
C HIS A 515 6.44 7.22 1.89
N PHE A 516 7.26 6.48 2.65
CA PHE A 516 7.34 5.03 2.52
C PHE A 516 6.05 4.36 3.03
N ILE A 517 5.23 3.87 2.09
CA ILE A 517 4.03 3.08 2.38
C ILE A 517 4.27 1.63 1.94
N ALA A 518 4.04 0.70 2.86
CA ALA A 518 4.16 -0.72 2.61
C ALA A 518 2.97 -1.49 3.16
N LEU A 519 2.43 -2.41 2.35
CA LEU A 519 1.39 -3.36 2.73
C LEU A 519 2.00 -4.72 2.98
N MET A 520 1.52 -5.44 3.99
CA MET A 520 2.03 -6.76 4.39
C MET A 520 0.99 -7.53 5.20
N ARG A 521 1.07 -8.87 5.19
CA ARG A 521 0.20 -9.71 6.02
C ARG A 521 0.53 -9.59 7.51
N PHE A 522 1.81 -9.44 7.85
CA PHE A 522 2.28 -9.47 9.22
C PHE A 522 3.16 -8.25 9.48
N ASN A 523 2.75 -7.35 10.39
CA ASN A 523 3.54 -6.18 10.77
C ASN A 523 5.03 -6.45 11.10
N PRO A 524 5.38 -7.58 11.76
CA PRO A 524 6.78 -7.96 12.01
C PRO A 524 7.68 -8.01 10.75
N TYR A 525 7.14 -8.20 9.55
CA TYR A 525 7.91 -8.17 8.30
C TYR A 525 8.61 -6.81 8.07
N MET A 526 8.04 -5.69 8.53
CA MET A 526 8.71 -4.39 8.45
C MET A 526 9.91 -4.30 9.39
N ALA A 527 9.82 -4.87 10.60
CA ALA A 527 10.95 -4.93 11.52
C ALA A 527 12.10 -5.75 10.91
N TYR A 528 11.78 -6.90 10.32
CA TYR A 528 12.75 -7.76 9.63
C TYR A 528 13.40 -7.07 8.42
N MET A 529 12.59 -6.40 7.60
CA MET A 529 13.06 -5.60 6.46
C MET A 529 13.97 -4.44 6.90
N ARG A 530 13.66 -3.75 8.01
CA ARG A 530 14.52 -2.70 8.56
C ARG A 530 15.84 -3.26 9.10
N GLN A 531 15.83 -4.42 9.76
CA GLN A 531 17.08 -5.09 10.17
C GLN A 531 17.97 -5.39 8.94
N ALA A 532 17.37 -5.84 7.83
CA ALA A 532 18.06 -6.05 6.56
C ALA A 532 18.65 -4.76 5.98
N MET A 533 17.84 -3.71 5.82
CA MET A 533 18.30 -2.39 5.35
C MET A 533 19.45 -1.82 6.20
N ASN A 534 19.38 -2.01 7.52
CA ASN A 534 20.37 -1.52 8.48
C ASN A 534 21.64 -2.40 8.53
N GLY A 535 21.67 -3.53 7.82
CA GLY A 535 22.84 -4.43 7.75
C GLY A 535 23.02 -5.38 8.94
N VAL A 536 22.10 -5.42 9.90
CA VAL A 536 22.31 -6.06 11.21
C VAL A 536 21.91 -7.55 11.26
N PRO A 537 22.29 -8.31 12.29
CA PRO A 537 21.75 -9.64 12.57
C PRO A 537 20.23 -9.60 12.78
N PHE A 538 19.52 -10.56 12.22
CA PHE A 538 18.06 -10.59 12.28
C PHE A 538 17.55 -11.35 13.51
N ASP A 539 16.44 -10.90 14.09
CA ASP A 539 15.72 -11.62 15.18
C ASP A 539 14.89 -12.79 14.61
N SER A 540 15.50 -13.62 13.74
CA SER A 540 14.87 -14.71 12.98
C SER A 540 14.05 -15.65 13.86
N ALA A 541 14.55 -15.93 15.07
CA ALA A 541 13.88 -16.71 16.09
C ALA A 541 12.54 -16.09 16.53
N ALA A 542 12.44 -14.78 16.74
CA ALA A 542 11.18 -14.14 17.13
C ALA A 542 10.19 -13.98 15.97
N PHE A 543 10.65 -14.05 14.72
CA PHE A 543 9.78 -14.18 13.55
C PHE A 543 9.47 -15.66 13.21
N GLY A 544 10.00 -16.63 13.97
CA GLY A 544 9.83 -18.07 13.73
C GLY A 544 10.30 -18.53 12.36
N LEU A 545 11.38 -17.95 11.86
CA LEU A 545 12.03 -18.32 10.61
C LEU A 545 13.03 -19.44 10.91
N VAL A 546 12.73 -20.64 10.42
CA VAL A 546 13.51 -21.87 10.67
C VAL A 546 13.50 -22.76 9.43
N GLY A 547 14.65 -23.32 9.06
CA GLY A 547 14.76 -24.26 7.95
C GLY A 547 16.14 -24.27 7.30
N ASP A 548 16.43 -25.35 6.58
CA ASP A 548 17.64 -25.46 5.75
C ASP A 548 17.47 -24.52 4.53
N GLY A 549 18.47 -23.67 4.26
CA GLY A 549 18.45 -22.70 3.14
C GLY A 549 18.25 -21.23 3.55
N ARG A 550 17.85 -20.96 4.80
CA ARG A 550 17.81 -19.60 5.37
C ARG A 550 19.22 -19.03 5.59
N ILE A 551 19.33 -17.72 5.77
CA ILE A 551 20.62 -17.09 6.08
C ILE A 551 20.97 -17.32 7.57
N GLU A 552 22.22 -17.71 7.84
CA GLU A 552 22.74 -17.82 9.22
C GLU A 552 23.20 -16.44 9.72
N HIS A 553 22.28 -15.70 10.33
CA HIS A 553 22.49 -14.29 10.72
C HIS A 553 23.52 -14.05 11.82
N ASP A 554 23.89 -15.08 12.58
CA ASP A 554 24.87 -15.03 13.69
C ASP A 554 26.30 -14.64 13.23
N ASN A 555 26.59 -14.70 11.93
CA ASN A 555 27.89 -14.35 11.34
C ASN A 555 27.86 -13.05 10.51
N THR A 556 26.76 -12.30 10.51
CA THR A 556 26.67 -11.03 9.76
C THR A 556 27.46 -9.92 10.48
N GLY A 557 28.33 -9.21 9.77
CA GLY A 557 29.44 -8.41 10.31
C GLY A 557 29.07 -7.13 11.10
N ALA A 558 27.84 -6.97 11.56
CA ALA A 558 27.39 -5.74 12.18
C ALA A 558 28.10 -5.43 13.51
N ILE A 559 28.37 -4.15 13.72
CA ILE A 559 29.02 -3.65 14.93
C ILE A 559 27.93 -3.34 15.97
N LEU A 560 27.93 -4.09 17.07
CA LEU A 560 27.10 -3.81 18.24
C LEU A 560 27.96 -3.24 19.38
N ASN A 561 27.38 -2.33 20.16
CA ASN A 561 27.93 -1.88 21.43
C ASN A 561 27.93 -3.02 22.45
N ASP A 562 28.73 -2.87 23.53
CA ASP A 562 28.81 -3.83 24.65
C ASP A 562 27.46 -4.12 25.34
N ASP A 563 26.45 -3.25 25.17
CA ASP A 563 25.09 -3.41 25.71
C ASP A 563 24.08 -4.00 24.70
N GLY A 564 24.52 -4.35 23.49
CA GLY A 564 23.68 -4.88 22.41
C GLY A 564 22.90 -3.82 21.63
N THR A 565 23.12 -2.52 21.89
CA THR A 565 22.66 -1.46 20.98
C THR A 565 23.50 -1.44 19.70
N LEU A 566 22.94 -0.92 18.62
CA LEU A 566 23.60 -0.85 17.32
C LEU A 566 24.63 0.30 17.32
N VAL A 567 25.86 0.03 16.88
CA VAL A 567 26.79 1.11 16.51
C VAL A 567 26.39 1.66 15.14
N ASP A 568 26.60 2.96 14.96
CA ASP A 568 26.22 3.71 13.76
C ASP A 568 26.58 2.99 12.46
N VAL A 569 25.71 3.13 11.46
CA VAL A 569 25.87 2.44 10.19
C VAL A 569 26.80 3.27 9.31
N ASP A 570 27.87 2.63 8.84
CA ASP A 570 28.92 3.28 8.04
C ASP A 570 28.41 3.88 6.72
N GLU A 571 29.13 4.87 6.18
CA GLU A 571 28.77 5.62 4.97
C GLU A 571 28.77 4.75 3.69
N ASP A 572 29.45 3.60 3.74
CA ASP A 572 29.48 2.58 2.69
C ASP A 572 28.33 1.55 2.79
N SER A 573 27.48 1.62 3.82
CA SER A 573 26.33 0.73 3.98
C SER A 573 25.12 1.22 3.17
N GLY A 574 25.28 1.24 1.85
CA GLY A 574 24.24 1.62 0.91
C GLY A 574 23.72 3.04 1.17
N ILE A 575 22.41 3.23 1.13
CA ILE A 575 21.78 4.55 1.34
C ILE A 575 21.44 4.88 2.81
N ALA A 576 21.76 4.02 3.78
CA ALA A 576 21.21 4.15 5.14
C ALA A 576 21.65 5.43 5.87
N SER A 577 22.86 5.92 5.60
CA SER A 577 23.41 7.19 6.10
C SER A 577 22.64 8.43 5.62
N TYR A 578 22.03 8.37 4.43
CA TYR A 578 21.29 9.48 3.80
C TYR A 578 19.81 9.50 4.16
N LEU A 579 19.31 8.54 4.95
CA LEU A 579 17.91 8.44 5.34
C LEU A 579 17.70 8.85 6.80
N GLU A 580 16.87 9.86 7.04
CA GLU A 580 16.42 10.24 8.39
C GLU A 580 14.93 9.93 8.55
N THR A 581 14.59 9.00 9.45
CA THR A 581 13.16 8.71 9.71
C THR A 581 12.54 9.78 10.59
N GLN A 582 11.54 10.51 10.07
CA GLN A 582 10.81 11.54 10.82
C GLN A 582 9.61 11.01 11.61
N ARG A 583 8.86 10.10 10.98
CA ARG A 583 7.58 9.55 11.49
C ARG A 583 7.46 8.08 11.09
N ARG A 584 6.86 7.25 11.94
CA ARG A 584 6.46 5.86 11.62
C ARG A 584 5.08 5.56 12.23
N GLY A 585 4.22 4.88 11.48
CA GLY A 585 2.88 4.45 11.89
C GLY A 585 2.55 3.05 11.35
N ASN A 586 1.71 2.32 12.08
CA ASN A 586 1.28 0.96 11.76
C ASN A 586 -0.24 0.87 11.88
N TYR A 587 -0.90 0.42 10.81
CA TYR A 587 -2.35 0.47 10.69
C TYR A 587 -2.88 -0.87 10.17
N LEU A 588 -3.91 -1.40 10.82
CA LEU A 588 -4.72 -2.48 10.29
C LEU A 588 -5.71 -1.87 9.29
N VAL A 589 -5.57 -2.23 8.01
CA VAL A 589 -6.56 -1.93 6.96
C VAL A 589 -7.57 -3.09 6.97
N PRO A 590 -8.75 -2.94 7.58
CA PRO A 590 -9.76 -3.99 7.62
C PRO A 590 -10.33 -4.29 6.22
N PRO A 591 -11.05 -5.42 6.04
CA PRO A 591 -11.83 -5.65 4.84
C PRO A 591 -12.87 -4.55 4.58
N LEU A 592 -13.27 -4.35 3.32
CA LEU A 592 -14.21 -3.31 2.86
C LEU A 592 -15.50 -3.25 3.70
N THR A 593 -16.06 -4.43 4.02
CA THR A 593 -17.27 -4.57 4.86
C THR A 593 -17.15 -4.02 6.29
N GLN A 594 -15.94 -3.74 6.76
CA GLN A 594 -15.63 -3.29 8.13
C GLN A 594 -14.73 -2.04 8.16
N ARG A 595 -14.54 -1.34 7.04
CA ARG A 595 -13.67 -0.15 6.97
C ARG A 595 -14.10 1.06 7.78
N ALA A 596 -15.38 1.13 8.17
CA ALA A 596 -15.91 2.22 8.98
C ALA A 596 -15.83 1.87 10.46
N LEU A 597 -14.85 2.47 11.16
CA LEU A 597 -14.65 2.38 12.60
C LEU A 597 -14.74 0.92 13.11
N PRO A 598 -13.86 -0.02 12.70
CA PRO A 598 -14.02 -1.45 12.98
C PRO A 598 -14.17 -1.78 14.48
N HIS A 599 -14.85 -2.89 14.78
CA HIS A 599 -14.73 -3.55 16.08
C HIS A 599 -13.50 -4.45 16.09
N PRO A 600 -12.80 -4.62 17.22
CA PRO A 600 -11.67 -5.55 17.33
C PRO A 600 -12.09 -7.03 17.22
N GLN A 601 -13.34 -7.35 17.55
CA GLN A 601 -13.88 -8.70 17.50
C GLN A 601 -15.28 -8.73 16.88
N GLY A 602 -15.64 -9.92 16.38
CA GLY A 602 -17.01 -10.26 16.01
C GLY A 602 -17.67 -11.07 17.11
N GLU A 603 -18.99 -11.14 17.07
CA GLU A 603 -19.73 -12.12 17.86
C GLU A 603 -19.67 -13.48 17.18
N GLU A 604 -18.98 -14.43 17.81
CA GLU A 604 -18.94 -15.82 17.34
C GLU A 604 -20.19 -16.58 17.83
N VAL A 605 -20.91 -17.20 16.89
CA VAL A 605 -22.20 -17.88 17.12
C VAL A 605 -22.17 -19.34 16.68
N ASP A 606 -22.79 -20.22 17.49
CA ASP A 606 -22.97 -21.63 17.14
C ASP A 606 -23.95 -21.77 15.96
N ILE A 607 -23.48 -22.40 14.87
CA ILE A 607 -24.32 -22.72 13.71
C ILE A 607 -24.42 -24.23 13.47
N THR A 608 -25.63 -24.70 13.14
CA THR A 608 -25.90 -26.06 12.68
C THR A 608 -26.34 -26.04 11.22
N VAL A 609 -25.56 -26.68 10.35
CA VAL A 609 -25.82 -26.74 8.90
C VAL A 609 -26.41 -28.09 8.51
N LYS A 610 -27.39 -28.10 7.59
CA LYS A 610 -27.96 -29.33 7.00
C LYS A 610 -28.27 -29.13 5.53
N ARG A 611 -27.77 -30.01 4.66
CA ARG A 611 -28.22 -30.10 3.26
C ARG A 611 -29.69 -30.57 3.20
N ALA A 612 -30.47 -30.01 2.29
CA ALA A 612 -31.91 -30.24 2.18
C ALA A 612 -32.37 -30.13 0.72
N GLY A 613 -31.90 -31.05 -0.13
CA GLY A 613 -32.01 -30.93 -1.59
C GLY A 613 -31.12 -29.80 -2.09
N GLU A 614 -31.63 -28.97 -2.99
CA GLU A 614 -30.95 -27.81 -3.58
C GLU A 614 -30.74 -26.62 -2.62
N ASN A 615 -30.77 -26.85 -1.30
CA ASN A 615 -30.64 -25.81 -0.28
C ASN A 615 -29.83 -26.28 0.94
N TYR A 616 -29.16 -25.33 1.59
CA TYR A 616 -28.61 -25.51 2.93
C TYR A 616 -29.51 -24.82 3.97
N LYS A 617 -29.81 -25.52 5.06
CA LYS A 617 -30.51 -24.97 6.22
C LYS A 617 -29.50 -24.73 7.33
N VAL A 618 -29.24 -23.47 7.62
CA VAL A 618 -28.30 -23.03 8.66
C VAL A 618 -29.13 -22.53 9.83
N THR A 619 -28.99 -23.16 10.98
CA THR A 619 -29.65 -22.72 12.22
C THR A 619 -28.61 -22.05 13.11
N VAL A 620 -28.83 -20.77 13.43
CA VAL A 620 -28.03 -19.98 14.36
C VAL A 620 -28.71 -20.05 15.73
N ASP A 621 -27.94 -20.37 16.76
CA ASP A 621 -28.39 -20.39 18.15
C ASP A 621 -28.08 -19.05 18.84
N GLY A 622 -29.02 -18.52 19.63
CA GLY A 622 -28.82 -17.31 20.44
C GLY A 622 -29.17 -15.98 19.76
N VAL A 623 -29.25 -15.96 18.43
CA VAL A 623 -29.59 -14.78 17.62
C VAL A 623 -31.04 -14.88 17.13
N THR A 624 -31.74 -13.74 17.02
CA THR A 624 -33.02 -13.62 16.30
C THR A 624 -32.85 -12.95 14.95
N ALA A 625 -33.76 -13.24 14.02
CA ALA A 625 -33.76 -12.64 12.69
C ALA A 625 -33.84 -11.10 12.70
N GLY A 626 -34.45 -10.51 13.74
CA GLY A 626 -34.54 -9.06 13.90
C GLY A 626 -33.31 -8.43 14.57
N ASP A 627 -32.37 -9.24 15.06
CA ASP A 627 -31.12 -8.74 15.62
C ASP A 627 -30.00 -8.61 14.57
N LEU A 628 -30.23 -9.11 13.35
CA LEU A 628 -29.28 -9.04 12.23
C LEU A 628 -29.73 -7.99 11.22
N GLU A 629 -28.77 -7.23 10.70
CA GLU A 629 -28.97 -6.20 9.68
C GLU A 629 -29.41 -6.86 8.36
N ASP A 630 -30.50 -6.37 7.77
CA ASP A 630 -31.06 -6.95 6.54
C ASP A 630 -30.08 -6.85 5.36
N GLY A 631 -30.10 -7.83 4.46
CA GLY A 631 -29.14 -7.95 3.35
C GLY A 631 -27.69 -8.28 3.74
N THR A 632 -27.32 -8.31 5.03
CA THR A 632 -25.93 -8.62 5.44
C THR A 632 -25.63 -10.11 5.61
N VAL A 633 -26.66 -10.95 5.68
CA VAL A 633 -26.52 -12.38 6.00
C VAL A 633 -26.03 -13.16 4.77
N GLN A 634 -24.80 -13.67 4.83
CA GLN A 634 -24.20 -14.52 3.81
C GLN A 634 -23.81 -15.90 4.38
N PHE A 635 -23.85 -16.93 3.54
CA PHE A 635 -23.38 -18.27 3.89
C PHE A 635 -22.71 -19.01 2.73
N GLY A 636 -21.69 -19.82 3.02
CA GLY A 636 -21.01 -20.64 2.03
C GLY A 636 -19.68 -21.21 2.52
N TRP A 637 -18.84 -21.64 1.58
CA TRP A 637 -17.44 -21.97 1.83
C TRP A 637 -16.72 -20.73 2.40
N PHE A 638 -15.93 -20.93 3.46
CA PHE A 638 -15.45 -19.79 4.26
C PHE A 638 -14.56 -18.80 3.51
N TYR A 639 -13.78 -19.25 2.52
CA TYR A 639 -12.97 -18.38 1.66
C TYR A 639 -13.84 -17.45 0.80
N ASP A 640 -14.87 -18.00 0.13
CA ASP A 640 -15.80 -17.19 -0.68
C ASP A 640 -16.60 -16.22 0.20
N VAL A 641 -17.05 -16.64 1.39
CA VAL A 641 -17.76 -15.76 2.34
C VAL A 641 -16.85 -14.62 2.84
N ASN A 642 -15.58 -14.91 3.17
CA ASN A 642 -14.62 -13.87 3.56
C ASN A 642 -14.41 -12.83 2.44
N ARG A 643 -14.49 -13.22 1.17
CA ARG A 643 -14.42 -12.36 -0.02
C ARG A 643 -15.76 -11.69 -0.38
N ALA A 644 -16.76 -11.76 0.49
CA ALA A 644 -18.14 -11.29 0.27
C ALA A 644 -18.88 -11.97 -0.92
N ARG A 645 -18.43 -13.16 -1.34
CA ARG A 645 -19.00 -13.99 -2.41
C ARG A 645 -19.92 -15.11 -1.86
N GLY A 646 -20.38 -14.99 -0.61
CA GLY A 646 -21.31 -15.95 0.00
C GLY A 646 -22.74 -15.82 -0.53
N ALA A 647 -23.54 -16.89 -0.42
CA ALA A 647 -24.94 -16.86 -0.84
C ALA A 647 -25.84 -16.18 0.19
N GLU A 648 -26.85 -15.46 -0.29
CA GLU A 648 -27.90 -14.84 0.53
C GLU A 648 -29.06 -15.82 0.87
N PRO A 649 -29.79 -15.61 1.98
CA PRO A 649 -30.89 -16.48 2.38
C PRO A 649 -32.17 -16.20 1.57
N ARG A 650 -32.78 -17.24 1.02
CA ARG A 650 -34.10 -17.17 0.36
C ARG A 650 -35.29 -17.25 1.32
N GLN A 651 -35.05 -17.74 2.53
CA GLN A 651 -36.09 -17.86 3.56
C GLN A 651 -35.46 -17.79 4.96
N VAL A 652 -36.12 -17.07 5.86
CA VAL A 652 -35.78 -17.01 7.29
C VAL A 652 -36.94 -17.59 8.12
N THR A 653 -36.65 -18.28 9.21
CA THR A 653 -37.67 -18.82 10.12
C THR A 653 -37.19 -18.77 11.57
N GLN A 654 -37.84 -17.95 12.40
CA GLN A 654 -37.59 -17.87 13.83
C GLN A 654 -38.32 -18.99 14.59
N ARG A 655 -37.66 -19.60 15.58
CA ARG A 655 -38.26 -20.52 16.57
C ARG A 655 -37.63 -20.33 17.95
N GLY A 656 -38.24 -19.48 18.78
CA GLY A 656 -37.66 -19.12 20.08
C GLY A 656 -36.38 -18.30 19.87
N ASN A 657 -35.28 -18.68 20.52
CA ASN A 657 -33.95 -18.07 20.37
C ASN A 657 -33.11 -18.67 19.24
N ARG A 658 -33.75 -19.33 18.25
CA ARG A 658 -33.08 -19.92 17.09
C ARG A 658 -33.62 -19.35 15.80
N THR A 659 -32.73 -18.96 14.90
CA THR A 659 -33.08 -18.53 13.55
C THR A 659 -32.57 -19.56 12.55
N THR A 660 -33.47 -20.11 11.73
CA THR A 660 -33.07 -20.95 10.60
C THR A 660 -33.14 -20.13 9.30
N PHE A 661 -32.00 -19.97 8.66
CA PHE A 661 -31.84 -19.44 7.32
C PHE A 661 -31.81 -20.59 6.30
N VAL A 662 -32.37 -20.35 5.11
CA VAL A 662 -32.36 -21.29 3.99
C VAL A 662 -31.65 -20.63 2.81
N PHE A 663 -30.47 -21.15 2.49
CA PHE A 663 -29.64 -20.69 1.37
C PHE A 663 -29.79 -21.67 0.20
N PRO A 664 -29.72 -21.21 -1.06
CA PRO A 664 -29.54 -22.13 -2.19
C PRO A 664 -28.24 -22.92 -2.04
N ALA A 665 -28.16 -24.12 -2.62
CA ALA A 665 -26.89 -24.84 -2.70
C ALA A 665 -25.96 -24.18 -3.75
N GLY A 666 -26.49 -23.91 -4.95
CA GLY A 666 -25.80 -23.11 -5.96
C GLY A 666 -25.52 -21.69 -5.45
N GLY A 667 -24.29 -21.22 -5.66
CA GLY A 667 -23.80 -19.93 -5.18
C GLY A 667 -23.15 -19.95 -3.79
N THR A 668 -23.16 -21.06 -3.06
CA THR A 668 -22.46 -21.15 -1.76
C THR A 668 -20.97 -21.49 -1.86
N GLY A 669 -20.48 -21.87 -3.04
CA GLY A 669 -19.11 -22.37 -3.22
C GLY A 669 -18.82 -23.75 -2.61
N ILE A 670 -19.70 -24.29 -1.74
CA ILE A 670 -19.49 -25.52 -0.96
C ILE A 670 -19.28 -26.74 -1.88
N ASP A 671 -20.15 -26.92 -2.87
CA ASP A 671 -20.09 -28.06 -3.80
C ASP A 671 -18.86 -28.03 -4.73
N THR A 672 -18.13 -26.90 -4.77
CA THR A 672 -16.92 -26.66 -5.56
C THR A 672 -15.67 -26.41 -4.71
N ALA A 673 -15.79 -26.49 -3.37
CA ALA A 673 -14.65 -26.28 -2.48
C ALA A 673 -13.65 -27.45 -2.59
N PRO A 674 -12.33 -27.23 -2.51
CA PRO A 674 -11.37 -28.33 -2.57
C PRO A 674 -11.56 -29.30 -1.39
N GLY A 675 -11.53 -30.60 -1.71
CA GLY A 675 -12.14 -31.67 -0.90
C GLY A 675 -13.42 -32.23 -1.53
N GLY A 676 -14.12 -31.42 -2.33
CA GLY A 676 -15.25 -31.85 -3.16
C GLY A 676 -16.49 -32.28 -2.36
N PRO A 677 -17.48 -32.88 -3.04
CA PRO A 677 -18.73 -33.34 -2.42
C PRO A 677 -18.57 -34.63 -1.57
N ASP A 678 -17.33 -35.04 -1.28
CA ASP A 678 -16.94 -36.24 -0.52
C ASP A 678 -16.03 -35.91 0.71
N GLY A 679 -15.69 -34.64 0.95
CA GLY A 679 -14.80 -34.19 2.03
C GLY A 679 -15.49 -33.32 3.11
N ASP A 680 -14.78 -33.09 4.21
CA ASP A 680 -15.18 -32.11 5.24
C ASP A 680 -14.93 -30.69 4.73
N VAL A 681 -16.01 -29.96 4.43
CA VAL A 681 -15.94 -28.56 3.95
C VAL A 681 -16.23 -27.60 5.10
N ARG A 682 -15.24 -26.76 5.42
CA ARG A 682 -15.42 -25.65 6.36
C ARG A 682 -16.33 -24.59 5.74
N VAL A 683 -17.41 -24.26 6.44
CA VAL A 683 -18.41 -23.28 6.01
C VAL A 683 -18.54 -22.16 7.02
N ARG A 684 -18.94 -20.99 6.52
CA ARG A 684 -19.12 -19.78 7.31
C ARG A 684 -20.49 -19.17 7.07
N LEU A 685 -21.11 -18.70 8.14
CA LEU A 685 -22.13 -17.66 8.11
C LEU A 685 -21.48 -16.34 8.56
N LEU A 686 -21.76 -15.27 7.84
CA LEU A 686 -21.39 -13.89 8.19
C LEU A 686 -22.65 -13.03 8.17
N ALA A 687 -22.78 -12.10 9.11
CA ALA A 687 -23.82 -11.08 9.15
C ALA A 687 -23.33 -9.87 9.95
N LYS A 688 -24.14 -8.82 10.08
CA LYS A 688 -23.96 -7.73 11.06
C LYS A 688 -25.11 -7.68 12.04
N ARG A 689 -24.85 -7.22 13.27
CA ARG A 689 -25.88 -6.87 14.25
C ARG A 689 -26.63 -5.60 13.80
N ASN A 690 -27.96 -5.63 13.81
CA ASN A 690 -28.81 -4.51 13.37
C ASN A 690 -28.72 -3.27 14.29
N ASP A 691 -28.34 -3.44 15.55
CA ASP A 691 -28.28 -2.37 16.56
C ASP A 691 -26.91 -1.71 16.70
N THR A 692 -25.85 -2.38 16.25
CA THR A 692 -24.45 -2.03 16.52
C THR A 692 -23.53 -2.09 15.31
N GLY A 693 -23.96 -2.71 14.21
CA GLY A 693 -23.11 -3.02 13.06
C GLY A 693 -22.03 -4.07 13.34
N ARG A 694 -21.97 -4.64 14.56
CA ARG A 694 -20.96 -5.62 14.97
C ARG A 694 -21.02 -6.87 14.09
N PRO A 695 -19.89 -7.36 13.53
CA PRO A 695 -19.88 -8.59 12.75
C PRO A 695 -20.35 -9.78 13.59
N VAL A 696 -21.21 -10.62 13.01
CA VAL A 696 -21.64 -11.90 13.58
C VAL A 696 -21.11 -13.02 12.70
N ARG A 697 -20.34 -13.94 13.26
CA ARG A 697 -19.65 -15.02 12.54
C ARG A 697 -20.02 -16.37 13.11
N GLY A 698 -20.37 -17.31 12.26
CA GLY A 698 -20.55 -18.71 12.63
C GLY A 698 -19.71 -19.59 11.72
N THR A 699 -18.97 -20.54 12.28
CA THR A 699 -18.16 -21.49 11.51
C THR A 699 -18.59 -22.92 11.85
N ALA A 700 -18.69 -23.79 10.85
CA ALA A 700 -18.96 -25.22 11.01
C ALA A 700 -18.23 -26.04 9.95
N GLU A 701 -18.15 -27.35 10.15
CA GLU A 701 -17.71 -28.31 9.13
C GLU A 701 -18.96 -29.03 8.59
N VAL A 702 -19.04 -29.21 7.27
CA VAL A 702 -20.12 -29.95 6.60
C VAL A 702 -19.57 -31.27 6.05
N ASP A 703 -20.03 -32.37 6.65
CA ASP A 703 -19.74 -33.72 6.19
C ASP A 703 -20.60 -34.05 4.95
N ALA A 704 -19.90 -34.13 3.82
CA ALA A 704 -20.35 -34.63 2.53
C ALA A 704 -21.28 -35.86 2.58
N SER A 705 -20.97 -36.84 3.43
CA SER A 705 -21.65 -38.14 3.47
C SER A 705 -23.08 -38.09 4.06
N SER A 706 -23.54 -36.91 4.48
CA SER A 706 -24.79 -36.73 5.23
C SER A 706 -26.08 -36.69 4.37
N GLU A 707 -26.13 -37.36 3.21
CA GLU A 707 -27.39 -37.80 2.58
C GLU A 707 -28.08 -38.91 3.39
N GLY A 708 -28.48 -38.58 4.62
CA GLY A 708 -29.37 -39.39 5.45
C GLY A 708 -28.78 -39.89 6.77
N GLY A 709 -28.92 -39.10 7.82
CA GLY A 709 -29.00 -39.62 9.20
C GLY A 709 -27.90 -39.16 10.15
N ASN A 710 -28.21 -38.12 10.92
CA ASN A 710 -27.40 -37.70 12.06
C ASN A 710 -27.25 -38.83 13.12
N LYS A 711 -26.03 -39.35 13.30
CA LYS A 711 -25.66 -40.05 14.55
C LYS A 711 -25.23 -39.01 15.58
N GLY A 712 -26.18 -38.63 16.43
CA GLY A 712 -25.93 -37.64 17.48
C GLY A 712 -24.81 -38.06 18.44
N GLY A 713 -23.68 -37.36 18.37
CA GLY A 713 -22.55 -37.48 19.30
C GLY A 713 -22.90 -36.97 20.69
N ARG A 714 -23.58 -37.80 21.48
CA ARG A 714 -23.77 -37.55 22.92
C ARG A 714 -22.40 -37.74 23.59
N LYS A 715 -21.75 -36.65 24.03
CA LYS A 715 -20.52 -36.73 24.84
C LYS A 715 -20.80 -37.56 26.08
N ASP A 716 -20.28 -38.79 26.11
CA ASP A 716 -20.37 -39.65 27.28
C ASP A 716 -19.39 -39.14 28.34
N LYS A 717 -19.86 -39.00 29.58
CA LYS A 717 -19.01 -38.54 30.69
C LYS A 717 -18.17 -39.70 31.21
N GLY A 718 -17.02 -39.95 30.57
CA GLY A 718 -16.01 -40.87 31.07
C GLY A 718 -15.43 -40.40 32.41
N ASN A 719 -15.35 -41.32 33.37
CA ASN A 719 -14.83 -41.08 34.72
C ASN A 719 -13.39 -40.53 34.70
N ALA A 720 -13.13 -39.54 35.56
CA ALA A 720 -11.78 -39.23 36.00
C ALA A 720 -11.37 -40.23 37.09
N GLU A 721 -10.62 -41.28 36.74
CA GLU A 721 -9.89 -42.07 37.74
C GLU A 721 -8.59 -41.36 38.11
N THR A 722 -8.50 -40.94 39.36
CA THR A 722 -7.28 -40.42 39.97
C THR A 722 -6.24 -41.53 40.15
N ALA A 723 -5.14 -41.48 39.40
CA ALA A 723 -3.95 -42.28 39.68
C ALA A 723 -2.89 -41.41 40.39
N ARG A 724 -2.53 -41.80 41.63
CA ARG A 724 -1.32 -41.34 42.33
C ARG A 724 -0.19 -42.36 42.12
N ALA A 725 1.01 -41.85 41.83
CA ALA A 725 2.32 -42.30 42.31
C ALA A 725 3.31 -41.21 41.85
N ASP A 726 4.18 -40.60 42.67
CA ASP A 726 5.14 -41.15 43.64
C ASP A 726 6.20 -42.05 42.98
N ASP A 727 7.17 -41.46 42.27
CA ASP A 727 8.59 -41.39 42.67
C ASP A 727 9.34 -40.30 41.87
#